data_AF-A0A1V2PBC6-F1
#
_entry.id   AF-A0A1V2PBC6-F1
#
_cell.length_a   1.000
_cell.length_b   1.000
_cell.length_c   1.000
_cell.angle_alpha   90.00
_cell.angle_beta   90.00
_cell.angle_gamma   90.00
#
_symmetry.space_group_name_H-M   'P 1'
#
loop_
_entity.id
_entity.type
_entity.pdbx_description
1 polymer ?
#
loop_
_entity_poly.entity_id
_entity_poly.type
_entity_poly.pdbx_seq_one_letter_code
_entity_poly.pdbx_strand_id
1 'polypeptide(L)'
;MALDRLRSALWQTPIPTSPPPQNTYQEALGLNLLALALRLEHVDRMTEALTLVDSTHMTRSVSIDVDLTTLCDDQLQALRTDPDSTGEPETVWLPVARQARTDQAPVVVRDAHSAVMPRATHQETATALIQGMAKAFRMFLDADPRTADPDDPLYGVRHGLHRSRWLIQAAIANMIDNGGQPPKLPTDHTRRTRATDSESIRERAEHALVHLFPPDSAFLRLLDIASSEYMLVVEVPTFKPQVFLQFDAPVMPARSQDLRDRATIRRGLLPRHEFTVRYQTVIPRAVNSYHVTIEVPPEIAVRRFFLTSDVDGPALRTLVNDIRAVADEYDALNSVSPKLLEQELQSIGSRLAEFGRRRQRDLDAFKTYLDECYAGFTRRRPVFPANNGTLIAWLSDFSQKYEADHYRKLADGVFTPPVLRQLADDLESSNMDRDLYVDNDPRDNAGHAHWRRRPFGADPQSVEPVEANLYIALVDDPPSLASNVSKMLLAVTVLVLAFGVILQPDVFRGIFFLDDVGSRLKPTFDEHSPVSSADAIVTVLLLVPGLLLARLEIPSARSVLGRLRLFPRYVAYLSMIIAGSLALCVAAVKADALGLPFEAAIWLLVLLAVSMVANNVTNAVKRRIRVPVSTVSPNWLVAEITGRPGRRKRDCVVNFSTLGRDARE
;
A
#
# COMPACT_ATOMS: atom_id res chain seq x y z
N MET A 1 -4.92 -9.10 -22.96
CA MET A 1 -5.78 -8.05 -22.36
C MET A 1 -5.67 -6.70 -23.07
N ALA A 2 -4.51 -6.06 -23.18
CA ALA A 2 -4.38 -4.76 -23.88
C ALA A 2 -4.71 -4.84 -25.38
N LEU A 3 -4.24 -5.89 -26.07
CA LEU A 3 -4.61 -6.17 -27.46
C LEU A 3 -6.12 -6.33 -27.64
N ASP A 4 -6.79 -7.03 -26.71
CA ASP A 4 -8.24 -7.27 -26.77
C ASP A 4 -9.04 -5.97 -26.57
N ARG A 5 -8.55 -5.06 -25.72
CA ARG A 5 -9.12 -3.71 -25.58
C ARG A 5 -8.97 -2.91 -26.87
N LEU A 6 -7.81 -2.94 -27.51
CA LEU A 6 -7.59 -2.26 -28.80
C LEU A 6 -8.45 -2.86 -29.91
N ARG A 7 -8.60 -4.18 -29.97
CA ARG A 7 -9.53 -4.85 -30.89
C ARG A 7 -10.97 -4.39 -30.64
N SER A 8 -11.42 -4.42 -29.40
CA SER A 8 -12.76 -3.94 -29.02
C SER A 8 -12.95 -2.47 -29.42
N ALA A 9 -11.96 -1.60 -29.17
CA ALA A 9 -12.01 -0.19 -29.56
C ALA A 9 -12.06 -0.02 -31.07
N LEU A 10 -11.29 -0.81 -31.83
CA LEU A 10 -11.30 -0.80 -33.29
C LEU A 10 -12.70 -1.09 -33.83
N TRP A 11 -13.39 -2.11 -33.32
CA TRP A 11 -14.75 -2.46 -33.74
C TRP A 11 -15.81 -1.43 -33.36
N GLN A 12 -15.62 -0.69 -32.28
CA GLN A 12 -16.55 0.36 -31.83
C GLN A 12 -16.30 1.71 -32.50
N THR A 13 -15.09 1.95 -33.01
CA THR A 13 -14.71 3.23 -33.61
C THR A 13 -15.33 3.36 -35.02
N PRO A 14 -15.98 4.47 -35.36
CA PRO A 14 -16.45 4.74 -36.73
C PRO A 14 -15.29 4.73 -37.73
N ILE A 15 -15.53 4.24 -38.95
CA ILE A 15 -14.48 4.22 -39.99
C ILE A 15 -14.24 5.65 -40.48
N PRO A 16 -13.03 6.19 -40.33
CA PRO A 16 -12.74 7.54 -40.76
C PRO A 16 -12.74 7.65 -42.29
N THR A 17 -13.29 8.74 -42.79
CA THR A 17 -13.35 9.07 -44.22
C THR A 17 -12.17 9.93 -44.69
N SER A 18 -11.43 10.51 -43.76
CA SER A 18 -10.26 11.37 -43.97
C SER A 18 -9.10 10.95 -43.05
N PRO A 19 -7.85 11.32 -43.38
CA PRO A 19 -6.73 11.11 -42.47
C PRO A 19 -6.94 11.87 -41.16
N PRO A 20 -6.53 11.31 -40.01
CA PRO A 20 -6.51 12.06 -38.76
C PRO A 20 -5.53 13.25 -38.90
N PRO A 21 -5.79 14.37 -38.20
CA PRO A 21 -4.91 15.53 -38.23
C PRO A 21 -3.50 15.11 -37.79
N GLN A 22 -2.48 15.66 -38.42
CA GLN A 22 -1.08 15.40 -38.09
C GLN A 22 -0.41 16.72 -37.75
N ASN A 23 0.27 16.76 -36.61
CA ASN A 23 1.05 17.90 -36.18
C ASN A 23 2.40 17.40 -35.65
N THR A 24 3.46 17.65 -36.42
CA THR A 24 4.82 17.15 -36.12
C THR A 24 5.31 17.52 -34.73
N TYR A 25 4.94 18.71 -34.24
CA TYR A 25 5.27 19.15 -32.88
C TYR A 25 4.51 18.32 -31.85
N GLN A 26 3.19 18.16 -31.98
CA GLN A 26 2.38 17.34 -31.06
C GLN A 26 2.80 15.87 -31.06
N GLU A 27 3.21 15.34 -32.21
CA GLU A 27 3.74 13.98 -32.29
C GLU A 27 5.08 13.82 -31.56
N ALA A 28 5.97 14.81 -31.66
CA ALA A 28 7.24 14.81 -30.93
C ALA A 28 7.03 15.02 -29.43
N LEU A 29 6.17 15.96 -29.04
CA LEU A 29 5.78 16.23 -27.67
C LEU A 29 5.19 14.96 -27.03
N GLY A 30 4.20 14.34 -27.66
CA GLY A 30 3.53 13.14 -27.15
C GLY A 30 4.47 11.96 -26.91
N LEU A 31 5.39 11.69 -27.85
CA LEU A 31 6.39 10.63 -27.69
C LEU A 31 7.34 10.90 -26.51
N ASN A 32 7.82 12.14 -26.37
CA ASN A 32 8.72 12.50 -25.27
C ASN A 32 8.00 12.51 -23.92
N LEU A 33 6.75 13.00 -23.87
CA LEU A 33 5.92 12.92 -22.66
C LEU A 33 5.71 11.46 -22.23
N LEU A 34 5.42 10.53 -23.16
CA LEU A 34 5.31 9.11 -22.86
C LEU A 34 6.62 8.52 -22.35
N ALA A 35 7.73 8.79 -23.02
CA ALA A 35 9.04 8.28 -22.63
C ALA A 35 9.41 8.74 -21.22
N LEU A 36 9.25 10.05 -20.94
CA LEU A 36 9.56 10.64 -19.65
C LEU A 36 8.57 10.22 -18.55
N ALA A 37 7.28 10.11 -18.83
CA ALA A 37 6.29 9.73 -17.80
C ALA A 37 6.44 8.29 -17.28
N LEU A 38 7.02 7.39 -18.09
CA LEU A 38 7.27 6.01 -17.69
C LEU A 38 8.45 5.88 -16.73
N ARG A 39 9.53 6.57 -17.07
CA ARG A 39 10.82 6.40 -16.40
C ARG A 39 11.04 7.45 -15.31
N LEU A 40 10.53 8.66 -15.54
CA LEU A 40 10.75 9.87 -14.76
C LEU A 40 12.26 10.09 -14.50
N GLU A 41 13.07 9.99 -15.57
CA GLU A 41 14.54 10.12 -15.51
C GLU A 41 14.99 11.49 -15.01
N HIS A 42 14.18 12.52 -15.26
CA HIS A 42 14.40 13.88 -14.79
C HIS A 42 14.01 14.09 -13.32
N VAL A 43 13.53 13.07 -12.60
CA VAL A 43 13.17 13.17 -11.17
C VAL A 43 14.25 12.48 -10.34
N ASP A 44 15.07 13.26 -9.64
CA ASP A 44 16.17 12.73 -8.82
C ASP A 44 15.65 12.18 -7.48
N ARG A 45 14.73 12.93 -6.86
CA ARG A 45 14.17 12.62 -5.54
C ARG A 45 12.67 12.80 -5.51
N MET A 46 12.00 11.86 -4.86
CA MET A 46 10.56 11.89 -4.62
C MET A 46 10.28 11.77 -3.12
N THR A 47 9.44 12.64 -2.59
CA THR A 47 9.00 12.61 -1.18
C THR A 47 7.49 12.56 -1.13
N GLU A 48 6.94 11.61 -0.37
CA GLU A 48 5.51 11.52 -0.08
C GLU A 48 5.26 11.78 1.41
N ALA A 49 4.41 12.76 1.71
CA ALA A 49 3.89 13.02 3.04
C ALA A 49 2.46 12.49 3.14
N LEU A 50 2.26 11.49 3.99
CA LEU A 50 0.99 10.82 4.21
C LEU A 50 0.30 11.42 5.44
N THR A 51 -0.99 11.71 5.31
CA THR A 51 -1.82 12.13 6.44
C THR A 51 -3.07 11.26 6.50
N LEU A 52 -3.29 10.60 7.63
CA LEU A 52 -4.50 9.82 7.87
C LEU A 52 -5.64 10.75 8.30
N VAL A 53 -6.60 10.98 7.41
CA VAL A 53 -7.77 11.84 7.69
C VAL A 53 -8.75 11.10 8.61
N ASP A 54 -9.04 9.84 8.31
CA ASP A 54 -9.86 8.97 9.15
C ASP A 54 -9.43 7.50 9.02
N SER A 55 -10.17 6.56 9.62
CA SER A 55 -9.84 5.12 9.51
C SER A 55 -10.04 4.52 8.11
N THR A 56 -10.52 5.31 7.15
CA THR A 56 -10.92 4.90 5.80
C THR A 56 -10.37 5.79 4.69
N HIS A 57 -9.74 6.92 4.99
CA HIS A 57 -9.26 7.89 4.00
C HIS A 57 -7.87 8.37 4.38
N MET A 58 -7.02 8.51 3.37
CA MET A 58 -5.67 9.02 3.51
C MET A 58 -5.42 10.08 2.45
N THR A 59 -4.85 11.21 2.84
CA THR A 59 -4.32 12.22 1.93
C THR A 59 -2.82 12.03 1.75
N ARG A 60 -2.33 12.48 0.61
CA ARG A 60 -0.91 12.41 0.25
C ARG A 60 -0.49 13.72 -0.39
N SER A 61 0.53 14.36 0.15
CA SER A 61 1.27 15.43 -0.51
C SER A 61 2.53 14.84 -1.14
N VAL A 62 2.82 15.18 -2.39
CA VAL A 62 3.97 14.69 -3.13
C VAL A 62 4.88 15.88 -3.43
N SER A 63 6.15 15.74 -3.12
CA SER A 63 7.21 16.69 -3.48
C SER A 63 8.25 15.99 -4.34
N ILE A 64 8.70 16.63 -5.41
CA ILE A 64 9.68 16.09 -6.33
C ILE A 64 10.77 17.11 -6.62
N ASP A 65 12.00 16.61 -6.72
CA ASP A 65 13.15 17.37 -7.20
C ASP A 65 13.40 16.99 -8.67
N VAL A 66 13.18 17.95 -9.57
CA VAL A 66 13.40 17.80 -11.01
C VAL A 66 14.80 18.29 -11.37
N ASP A 67 15.56 17.49 -12.10
CA ASP A 67 16.85 17.84 -12.71
C ASP A 67 16.70 17.87 -14.23
N LEU A 68 16.85 19.07 -14.81
CA LEU A 68 16.74 19.28 -16.24
C LEU A 68 18.03 18.91 -16.99
N THR A 69 19.16 18.77 -16.28
CA THR A 69 20.45 18.45 -16.91
C THR A 69 20.51 17.03 -17.47
N THR A 70 19.56 16.18 -17.08
CA THR A 70 19.40 14.82 -17.63
C THR A 70 18.77 14.81 -19.03
N LEU A 71 18.13 15.91 -19.44
CA LEU A 71 17.45 16.02 -20.73
C LEU A 71 18.43 16.51 -21.80
N CYS A 72 18.38 15.92 -22.99
CA CYS A 72 19.16 16.44 -24.11
C CYS A 72 18.48 17.63 -24.79
N ASP A 73 19.24 18.42 -25.55
CA ASP A 73 18.73 19.59 -26.27
C ASP A 73 17.56 19.24 -27.20
N ASP A 74 17.62 18.09 -27.87
CA ASP A 74 16.52 17.60 -28.73
C ASP A 74 15.24 17.30 -27.93
N GLN A 75 15.38 16.78 -26.71
CA GLN A 75 14.25 16.55 -25.80
C GLN A 75 13.67 17.87 -25.31
N LEU A 76 14.52 18.81 -24.89
CA LEU A 76 14.07 20.15 -24.49
C LEU A 76 13.32 20.82 -25.64
N GLN A 77 13.83 20.75 -26.86
CA GLN A 77 13.18 21.33 -28.03
C GLN A 77 11.85 20.65 -28.35
N ALA A 78 11.73 19.32 -28.19
CA ALA A 78 10.47 18.60 -28.39
C ALA A 78 9.43 18.88 -27.29
N LEU A 79 9.88 19.26 -26.09
CA LEU A 79 9.05 19.54 -24.92
C LEU A 79 8.74 21.04 -24.74
N ARG A 80 9.30 21.92 -25.58
CA ARG A 80 9.07 23.37 -25.51
C ARG A 80 7.58 23.70 -25.35
N THR A 81 7.24 24.69 -24.53
CA THR A 81 5.83 25.09 -24.36
C THR A 81 5.30 25.88 -25.54
N ASP A 82 6.13 26.77 -26.10
CA ASP A 82 5.84 27.56 -27.28
C ASP A 82 6.19 26.78 -28.57
N PRO A 83 5.20 26.34 -29.35
CA PRO A 83 5.44 25.58 -30.57
C PRO A 83 6.20 26.38 -31.64
N ASP A 84 6.11 27.71 -31.62
CA ASP A 84 6.68 28.61 -32.63
C ASP A 84 8.11 29.05 -32.28
N SER A 85 8.58 28.75 -31.06
CA SER A 85 9.95 29.03 -30.66
C SER A 85 10.95 28.18 -31.45
N THR A 86 11.94 28.85 -32.03
CA THR A 86 13.03 28.25 -32.82
C THR A 86 14.38 28.28 -32.11
N GLY A 87 14.48 29.00 -30.99
CA GLY A 87 15.67 29.07 -30.14
C GLY A 87 15.62 28.09 -28.97
N GLU A 88 16.55 28.24 -28.03
CA GLU A 88 16.53 27.50 -26.78
C GLU A 88 15.21 27.78 -26.02
N PRO A 89 14.47 26.75 -25.61
CA PRO A 89 13.15 26.94 -25.01
C PRO A 89 13.28 27.57 -23.62
N GLU A 90 12.54 28.65 -23.34
CA GLU A 90 12.52 29.28 -22.01
C GLU A 90 11.78 28.42 -20.97
N THR A 91 10.75 27.70 -21.41
CA THR A 91 9.99 26.76 -20.59
C THR A 91 9.64 25.49 -21.37
N VAL A 92 9.48 24.38 -20.66
CA VAL A 92 9.17 23.07 -21.21
C VAL A 92 8.02 22.39 -20.46
N TRP A 93 7.23 21.60 -21.16
CA TRP A 93 6.21 20.72 -20.61
C TRP A 93 6.85 19.43 -20.08
N LEU A 94 6.77 19.19 -18.76
CA LEU A 94 7.34 18.01 -18.13
C LEU A 94 6.29 17.15 -17.43
N PRO A 95 6.25 15.84 -17.68
CA PRO A 95 5.37 14.93 -16.95
C PRO A 95 5.98 14.62 -15.58
N VAL A 96 5.27 14.98 -14.52
CA VAL A 96 5.79 14.88 -13.14
C VAL A 96 5.15 13.76 -12.33
N ALA A 97 3.97 13.30 -12.73
CA ALA A 97 3.27 12.21 -12.08
C ALA A 97 2.28 11.53 -13.02
N ARG A 98 1.90 10.30 -12.68
CA ARG A 98 0.80 9.56 -13.31
C ARG A 98 -0.31 9.34 -12.29
N GLN A 99 -1.54 9.55 -12.70
CA GLN A 99 -2.73 9.43 -11.85
C GLN A 99 -3.73 8.50 -12.52
N ALA A 100 -4.38 7.63 -11.75
CA ALA A 100 -5.44 6.79 -12.29
C ALA A 100 -6.60 7.67 -12.78
N ARG A 101 -7.21 7.33 -13.92
CA ARG A 101 -8.38 8.08 -14.45
C ARG A 101 -9.60 8.06 -13.54
N THR A 102 -9.66 7.13 -12.59
CA THR A 102 -10.69 7.05 -11.55
C THR A 102 -10.57 8.18 -10.52
N ASP A 103 -9.39 8.76 -10.37
CA ASP A 103 -9.07 9.72 -9.32
C ASP A 103 -9.13 11.15 -9.89
N GLN A 104 -10.34 11.63 -10.21
CA GLN A 104 -10.55 12.89 -10.94
C GLN A 104 -10.54 14.16 -10.07
N ALA A 105 -9.63 14.27 -9.10
CA ALA A 105 -9.50 15.51 -8.34
C ALA A 105 -8.54 16.49 -9.05
N PRO A 106 -8.90 17.79 -9.18
CA PRO A 106 -7.99 18.78 -9.71
C PRO A 106 -6.77 18.94 -8.79
N VAL A 107 -5.58 18.74 -9.34
CA VAL A 107 -4.32 18.84 -8.60
C VAL A 107 -3.67 20.18 -8.86
N VAL A 108 -3.32 20.91 -7.81
CA VAL A 108 -2.56 22.17 -7.91
C VAL A 108 -1.09 21.86 -7.67
N VAL A 109 -0.24 22.22 -8.63
CA VAL A 109 1.21 22.08 -8.51
C VAL A 109 1.80 23.43 -8.13
N ARG A 110 2.74 23.42 -7.19
CA ARG A 110 3.43 24.59 -6.67
C ARG A 110 4.94 24.42 -6.76
N ASP A 111 5.66 25.52 -6.90
CA ASP A 111 7.13 25.53 -6.80
C ASP A 111 7.62 25.64 -5.34
N ALA A 112 8.94 25.72 -5.14
CA ALA A 112 9.56 25.95 -3.84
C ALA A 112 9.08 27.21 -3.10
N HIS A 113 8.62 28.23 -3.82
CA HIS A 113 8.12 29.49 -3.28
C HIS A 113 6.60 29.49 -3.11
N SER A 114 5.96 28.32 -3.22
CA SER A 114 4.51 28.12 -3.18
C SER A 114 3.74 28.81 -4.33
N ALA A 115 4.43 29.28 -5.37
CA ALA A 115 3.83 29.83 -6.57
C ALA A 115 3.18 28.70 -7.39
N VAL A 116 1.96 28.94 -7.88
CA VAL A 116 1.23 27.94 -8.66
C VAL A 116 1.85 27.82 -10.05
N MET A 117 2.21 26.60 -10.43
CA MET A 117 2.81 26.31 -11.73
C MET A 117 1.72 26.08 -12.79
N PRO A 118 1.89 26.60 -14.03
CA PRO A 118 1.00 26.27 -15.14
C PRO A 118 1.05 24.78 -15.44
N ARG A 119 -0.10 24.23 -15.87
CA ARG A 119 -0.25 22.81 -16.17
C ARG A 119 -0.95 22.64 -17.49
N ALA A 120 -0.51 21.67 -18.27
CA ALA A 120 -1.25 21.30 -19.47
C ALA A 120 -2.61 20.71 -19.05
N THR A 121 -3.65 21.13 -19.76
CA THR A 121 -4.99 20.56 -19.58
C THR A 121 -5.00 19.09 -19.98
N HIS A 122 -6.00 18.36 -19.50
CA HIS A 122 -6.18 16.97 -19.91
C HIS A 122 -6.37 16.84 -21.43
N GLN A 123 -7.02 17.82 -22.06
CA GLN A 123 -7.24 17.83 -23.50
C GLN A 123 -5.96 18.08 -24.30
N GLU A 124 -5.12 19.03 -23.87
CA GLU A 124 -3.81 19.29 -24.51
C GLU A 124 -2.90 18.06 -24.40
N THR A 125 -2.84 17.48 -23.19
CA THR A 125 -2.06 16.26 -22.95
C THR A 125 -2.58 15.09 -23.76
N ALA A 126 -3.91 14.86 -23.80
CA ALA A 126 -4.50 13.80 -24.61
C ALA A 126 -4.21 13.99 -26.10
N THR A 127 -4.33 15.22 -26.62
CA THR A 127 -4.01 15.52 -28.02
C THR A 127 -2.56 15.17 -28.35
N ALA A 128 -1.61 15.57 -27.51
CA ALA A 128 -0.20 15.22 -27.66
C ALA A 128 -0.01 13.69 -27.64
N LEU A 129 -0.57 12.99 -26.65
CA LEU A 129 -0.46 11.54 -26.50
C LEU A 129 -1.05 10.77 -27.69
N ILE A 130 -2.19 11.21 -28.23
CA ILE A 130 -2.82 10.62 -29.40
C ILE A 130 -1.91 10.72 -30.62
N GLN A 131 -1.38 11.92 -30.88
CA GLN A 131 -0.46 12.18 -31.99
C GLN A 131 0.85 11.39 -31.82
N GLY A 132 1.41 11.37 -30.61
CA GLY A 132 2.60 10.60 -30.26
C GLY A 132 2.40 9.10 -30.46
N MET A 133 1.31 8.53 -29.95
CA MET A 133 1.00 7.10 -30.13
C MET A 133 0.69 6.73 -31.59
N ALA A 134 0.03 7.61 -32.33
CA ALA A 134 -0.17 7.43 -33.77
C ALA A 134 1.17 7.44 -34.53
N LYS A 135 2.11 8.32 -34.15
CA LYS A 135 3.48 8.32 -34.69
C LYS A 135 4.25 7.07 -34.31
N ALA A 136 4.19 6.62 -33.05
CA ALA A 136 4.80 5.37 -32.60
C ALA A 136 4.30 4.18 -33.44
N PHE A 137 2.98 4.08 -33.63
CA PHE A 137 2.39 3.05 -34.49
C PHE A 137 2.95 3.08 -35.91
N ARG A 138 3.07 4.27 -36.53
CA ARG A 138 3.69 4.40 -37.86
C ARG A 138 5.16 3.99 -37.84
N MET A 139 5.92 4.36 -36.82
CA MET A 139 7.32 3.94 -36.68
C MET A 139 7.46 2.41 -36.59
N PHE A 140 6.61 1.74 -35.78
CA PHE A 140 6.60 0.28 -35.69
C PHE A 140 6.22 -0.37 -37.02
N LEU A 141 5.23 0.20 -37.71
CA LEU A 141 4.85 -0.27 -39.05
C LEU A 141 5.99 -0.09 -40.05
N ASP A 142 6.66 1.08 -40.07
CA ASP A 142 7.75 1.38 -40.99
C ASP A 142 9.02 0.56 -40.71
N ALA A 143 9.26 0.18 -39.45
CA ALA A 143 10.40 -0.61 -39.02
C ALA A 143 10.23 -2.12 -39.24
N ASP A 144 9.00 -2.62 -39.44
CA ASP A 144 8.76 -4.05 -39.60
C ASP A 144 9.19 -4.53 -41.01
N PRO A 145 10.11 -5.50 -41.11
CA PRO A 145 10.64 -5.95 -42.40
C PRO A 145 9.57 -6.57 -43.31
N ARG A 146 8.46 -7.08 -42.75
CA ARG A 146 7.34 -7.64 -43.52
C ARG A 146 6.62 -6.58 -44.35
N THR A 147 6.75 -5.31 -44.01
CA THR A 147 6.18 -4.23 -44.83
C THR A 147 6.90 -3.99 -46.14
N ALA A 148 8.03 -4.66 -46.41
CA ALA A 148 8.69 -4.64 -47.71
C ALA A 148 8.14 -5.71 -48.67
N ASP A 149 7.40 -6.70 -48.17
CA ASP A 149 6.84 -7.80 -48.98
C ASP A 149 5.44 -7.43 -49.50
N PRO A 150 5.23 -7.27 -50.83
CA PRO A 150 3.93 -6.93 -51.41
C PRO A 150 2.80 -7.91 -51.09
N ASP A 151 3.14 -9.18 -50.79
CA ASP A 151 2.18 -10.23 -50.49
C ASP A 151 1.75 -10.23 -49.00
N ASP A 152 2.48 -9.52 -48.13
CA ASP A 152 2.13 -9.42 -46.71
C ASP A 152 1.03 -8.35 -46.48
N PRO A 153 0.01 -8.64 -45.64
CA PRO A 153 -1.05 -7.68 -45.32
C PRO A 153 -0.55 -6.35 -44.73
N LEU A 154 0.61 -6.34 -44.06
CA LEU A 154 1.22 -5.13 -43.50
C LEU A 154 1.71 -4.17 -44.60
N TYR A 155 2.15 -4.67 -45.76
CA TYR A 155 2.48 -3.84 -46.93
C TYR A 155 1.25 -3.06 -47.40
N GLY A 156 0.10 -3.74 -47.47
CA GLY A 156 -1.18 -3.13 -47.81
C GLY A 156 -1.52 -1.98 -46.86
N VAL A 157 -1.44 -2.18 -45.55
CA VAL A 157 -1.74 -1.15 -44.53
C VAL A 157 -0.78 0.04 -44.59
N ARG A 158 0.49 -0.20 -44.93
CA ARG A 158 1.49 0.86 -45.10
C ARG A 158 1.24 1.71 -46.35
N HIS A 159 1.02 1.07 -47.50
CA HIS A 159 1.10 1.74 -48.81
C HIS A 159 -0.25 2.04 -49.48
N GLY A 160 -1.31 1.24 -49.26
CA GLY A 160 -2.56 1.36 -50.04
C GLY A 160 -3.87 1.35 -49.26
N LEU A 161 -3.90 0.72 -48.08
CA LEU A 161 -5.11 0.55 -47.25
C LEU A 161 -5.22 1.67 -46.21
N HIS A 162 -5.26 2.91 -46.70
CA HIS A 162 -5.24 4.09 -45.84
C HIS A 162 -6.40 4.12 -44.85
N ARG A 163 -7.60 3.66 -45.23
CA ARG A 163 -8.77 3.60 -44.31
C ARG A 163 -8.57 2.64 -43.14
N SER A 164 -7.95 1.48 -43.36
CA SER A 164 -7.61 0.55 -42.28
C SER A 164 -6.56 1.16 -41.35
N ARG A 165 -5.55 1.83 -41.91
CA ARG A 165 -4.52 2.56 -41.12
C ARG A 165 -5.13 3.70 -40.29
N TRP A 166 -6.00 4.52 -40.90
CA TRP A 166 -6.69 5.61 -40.21
C TRP A 166 -7.63 5.10 -39.13
N LEU A 167 -8.31 3.96 -39.36
CA LEU A 167 -9.14 3.32 -38.36
C LEU A 167 -8.34 2.89 -37.12
N ILE A 168 -7.13 2.34 -37.29
CA ILE A 168 -6.25 2.00 -36.16
C ILE A 168 -5.88 3.26 -35.37
N GLN A 169 -5.49 4.34 -36.07
CA GLN A 169 -5.16 5.62 -35.42
C GLN A 169 -6.36 6.23 -34.69
N ALA A 170 -7.55 6.16 -35.27
CA ALA A 170 -8.78 6.61 -34.63
C ALA A 170 -9.15 5.74 -33.41
N ALA A 171 -8.90 4.44 -33.46
CA ALA A 171 -9.12 3.54 -32.32
C ALA A 171 -8.17 3.85 -31.16
N ILE A 172 -6.90 4.14 -31.45
CA ILE A 172 -5.92 4.65 -30.47
C ILE A 172 -6.43 5.95 -29.84
N ALA A 173 -6.88 6.91 -30.67
CA ALA A 173 -7.44 8.17 -30.19
C ALA A 173 -8.62 7.96 -29.25
N ASN A 174 -9.57 7.11 -29.67
CA ASN A 174 -10.76 6.77 -28.88
C ASN A 174 -10.40 6.13 -27.52
N MET A 175 -9.41 5.24 -27.47
CA MET A 175 -8.93 4.66 -26.21
C MET A 175 -8.32 5.70 -25.28
N ILE A 176 -7.59 6.68 -25.81
CA ILE A 176 -6.96 7.73 -25.01
C ILE A 176 -8.00 8.77 -24.59
N ASP A 177 -8.96 9.15 -25.41
CA ASP A 177 -9.97 10.14 -25.02
C ASP A 177 -10.96 9.55 -24.00
N ASN A 178 -11.54 8.40 -24.30
CA ASN A 178 -12.64 7.81 -23.52
C ASN A 178 -12.17 6.83 -22.44
N GLY A 179 -10.87 6.55 -22.38
CA GLY A 179 -10.26 5.58 -21.49
C GLY A 179 -10.46 4.12 -21.93
N GLY A 180 -9.70 3.21 -21.33
CA GLY A 180 -9.82 1.78 -21.58
C GLY A 180 -11.17 1.23 -21.12
N GLN A 181 -12.14 1.10 -22.03
CA GLN A 181 -13.38 0.37 -21.73
C GLN A 181 -13.09 -1.13 -21.56
N PRO A 182 -13.79 -1.83 -20.65
CA PRO A 182 -13.69 -3.28 -20.57
C PRO A 182 -14.03 -3.85 -21.96
N PRO A 183 -13.28 -4.86 -22.44
CA PRO A 183 -13.52 -5.43 -23.75
C PRO A 183 -14.96 -5.94 -23.78
N LYS A 184 -15.81 -5.29 -24.58
CA LYS A 184 -17.08 -5.90 -24.91
C LYS A 184 -16.71 -7.01 -25.87
N LEU A 185 -16.86 -8.26 -25.44
CA LEU A 185 -16.91 -9.40 -26.36
C LEU A 185 -17.80 -8.94 -27.53
N PRO A 186 -17.35 -9.08 -28.78
CA PRO A 186 -18.21 -8.79 -29.91
C PRO A 186 -19.49 -9.58 -29.66
N THR A 187 -20.58 -8.90 -29.31
CA THR A 187 -21.90 -9.52 -29.27
C THR A 187 -22.05 -10.13 -30.64
N ASP A 188 -22.08 -11.47 -30.72
CA ASP A 188 -22.17 -12.27 -31.94
C ASP A 188 -22.71 -11.39 -33.07
N HIS A 189 -21.80 -10.81 -33.86
CA HIS A 189 -22.18 -10.10 -35.07
C HIS A 189 -22.58 -11.23 -36.02
N THR A 190 -23.80 -11.71 -35.80
CA THR A 190 -24.43 -12.83 -36.48
C THR A 190 -24.07 -12.76 -37.95
N ARG A 191 -23.28 -13.76 -38.40
CA ARG A 191 -23.01 -14.11 -39.81
C ARG A 191 -23.92 -13.33 -40.77
N ARG A 192 -23.50 -12.13 -41.15
CA ARG A 192 -24.16 -11.40 -42.24
C ARG A 192 -23.51 -11.90 -43.51
N THR A 193 -24.32 -12.52 -44.36
CA THR A 193 -23.93 -13.33 -45.53
C THR A 193 -23.32 -12.51 -46.68
N ARG A 194 -22.93 -11.25 -46.45
CA ARG A 194 -22.22 -10.39 -47.40
C ARG A 194 -21.24 -9.50 -46.62
N ALA A 195 -19.94 -9.77 -46.78
CA ALA A 195 -18.88 -8.90 -46.29
C ALA A 195 -19.08 -7.49 -46.85
N THR A 196 -19.37 -6.54 -45.97
CA THR A 196 -19.47 -5.13 -46.35
C THR A 196 -18.06 -4.54 -46.50
N ASP A 197 -17.88 -3.51 -47.33
CA ASP A 197 -16.59 -2.79 -47.46
C ASP A 197 -16.06 -2.38 -46.06
N SER A 198 -16.96 -1.90 -45.19
CA SER A 198 -16.68 -1.57 -43.80
C SER A 198 -16.14 -2.73 -42.95
N GLU A 199 -16.68 -3.93 -43.12
CA GLU A 199 -16.24 -5.13 -42.40
C GLU A 199 -14.86 -5.56 -42.88
N SER A 200 -14.62 -5.51 -44.20
CA SER A 200 -13.31 -5.81 -44.78
C SER A 200 -12.22 -4.84 -44.32
N ILE A 201 -12.55 -3.55 -44.13
CA ILE A 201 -11.62 -2.53 -43.60
C ILE A 201 -11.24 -2.85 -42.15
N ARG A 202 -12.22 -3.28 -41.33
CA ARG A 202 -12.02 -3.65 -39.91
C ARG A 202 -11.21 -4.92 -39.77
N GLU A 203 -11.55 -5.96 -40.52
CA GLU A 203 -10.81 -7.23 -40.54
C GLU A 203 -9.35 -7.04 -40.93
N ARG A 204 -9.08 -6.24 -41.99
CA ARG A 204 -7.70 -5.91 -42.40
C ARG A 204 -6.93 -5.14 -41.34
N ALA A 205 -7.60 -4.21 -40.65
CA ALA A 205 -7.00 -3.42 -39.58
C ALA A 205 -6.68 -4.29 -38.34
N GLU A 206 -7.60 -5.19 -37.97
CA GLU A 206 -7.40 -6.16 -36.90
C GLU A 206 -6.28 -7.16 -37.22
N HIS A 207 -6.26 -7.69 -38.44
CA HIS A 207 -5.22 -8.60 -38.91
C HIS A 207 -3.84 -7.96 -38.80
N ALA A 208 -3.70 -6.71 -39.22
CA ALA A 208 -2.46 -5.95 -39.09
C ALA A 208 -2.01 -5.78 -37.63
N LEU A 209 -2.94 -5.48 -36.71
CA LEU A 209 -2.60 -5.35 -35.28
C LEU A 209 -2.08 -6.65 -34.67
N VAL A 210 -2.73 -7.78 -34.97
CA VAL A 210 -2.32 -9.11 -34.46
C VAL A 210 -0.95 -9.49 -34.99
N HIS A 211 -0.65 -9.16 -36.25
CA HIS A 211 0.65 -9.48 -36.85
C HIS A 211 1.76 -8.56 -36.37
N LEU A 212 1.47 -7.26 -36.16
CA LEU A 212 2.46 -6.26 -35.78
C LEU A 212 2.81 -6.33 -34.29
N PHE A 213 1.86 -6.69 -33.42
CA PHE A 213 2.05 -6.62 -31.97
C PHE A 213 1.76 -7.95 -31.27
N PRO A 214 2.81 -8.63 -30.75
CA PRO A 214 2.63 -9.70 -29.77
C PRO A 214 1.83 -9.21 -28.55
N PRO A 215 1.12 -10.09 -27.82
CA PRO A 215 0.30 -9.72 -26.66
C PRO A 215 1.04 -8.90 -25.60
N ASP A 216 2.34 -9.13 -25.43
CA ASP A 216 3.20 -8.49 -24.43
C ASP A 216 4.06 -7.33 -24.98
N SER A 217 3.77 -6.87 -26.20
CA SER A 217 4.55 -5.82 -26.87
C SER A 217 4.60 -4.51 -26.06
N ALA A 218 5.75 -3.82 -26.15
CA ALA A 218 5.96 -2.55 -25.49
C ALA A 218 4.92 -1.48 -25.92
N PHE A 219 4.55 -1.46 -27.20
CA PHE A 219 3.53 -0.56 -27.73
C PHE A 219 2.18 -0.73 -27.03
N LEU A 220 1.72 -1.97 -26.83
CA LEU A 220 0.45 -2.23 -26.16
C LEU A 220 0.48 -1.84 -24.68
N ARG A 221 1.62 -1.98 -24.00
CA ARG A 221 1.79 -1.50 -22.62
C ARG A 221 1.73 0.02 -22.54
N LEU A 222 2.38 0.72 -23.47
CA LEU A 222 2.30 2.18 -23.58
C LEU A 222 0.87 2.67 -23.79
N LEU A 223 0.12 1.99 -24.68
CA LEU A 223 -1.26 2.30 -24.94
C LEU A 223 -2.17 2.03 -23.74
N ASP A 224 -1.96 0.93 -23.01
CA ASP A 224 -2.69 0.66 -21.77
C ASP A 224 -2.46 1.77 -20.74
N ILE A 225 -1.22 2.23 -20.58
CA ILE A 225 -0.88 3.33 -19.67
C ILE A 225 -1.55 4.64 -20.11
N ALA A 226 -1.38 5.03 -21.38
CA ALA A 226 -1.96 6.27 -21.92
C ALA A 226 -3.51 6.29 -21.84
N SER A 227 -4.16 5.13 -21.91
CA SER A 227 -5.62 4.99 -21.84
C SER A 227 -6.17 4.78 -20.44
N SER A 228 -5.37 4.39 -19.44
CA SER A 228 -5.83 4.13 -18.07
C SER A 228 -5.41 5.19 -17.06
N GLU A 229 -4.39 5.99 -17.38
CA GLU A 229 -3.81 7.00 -16.51
C GLU A 229 -3.86 8.38 -17.17
N TYR A 230 -3.92 9.42 -16.34
CA TYR A 230 -3.66 10.82 -16.72
C TYR A 230 -2.23 11.18 -16.34
N MET A 231 -1.52 11.87 -17.24
CA MET A 231 -0.21 12.44 -16.95
C MET A 231 -0.40 13.85 -16.40
N LEU A 232 0.15 14.10 -15.23
CA LEU A 232 0.27 15.45 -14.69
C LEU A 232 1.46 16.11 -15.38
N VAL A 233 1.19 17.03 -16.31
CA VAL A 233 2.22 17.74 -17.07
C VAL A 233 2.26 19.21 -16.62
N VAL A 234 3.45 19.68 -16.29
CA VAL A 234 3.71 20.99 -15.67
C VAL A 234 4.67 21.78 -16.55
N GLU A 235 4.43 23.08 -16.68
CA GLU A 235 5.36 23.98 -17.33
C GLU A 235 6.51 24.30 -16.37
N VAL A 236 7.74 24.01 -16.79
CA VAL A 236 8.94 24.18 -15.97
C VAL A 236 9.92 25.11 -16.68
N PRO A 237 10.50 26.12 -15.98
CA PRO A 237 11.51 26.99 -16.56
C PRO A 237 12.84 26.26 -16.79
N THR A 238 13.46 26.48 -17.94
CA THR A 238 14.75 25.88 -18.31
C THR A 238 15.96 26.64 -17.76
N PHE A 239 15.80 27.91 -17.40
CA PHE A 239 16.89 28.73 -16.85
C PHE A 239 17.42 28.26 -15.49
N LYS A 240 16.72 27.32 -14.82
CA LYS A 240 17.18 26.66 -13.60
C LYS A 240 17.45 25.18 -13.89
N PRO A 241 18.64 24.65 -13.59
CA PRO A 241 18.93 23.24 -13.79
C PRO A 241 18.11 22.34 -12.86
N GLN A 242 17.75 22.83 -11.67
CA GLN A 242 16.95 22.09 -10.70
C GLN A 242 15.68 22.85 -10.32
N VAL A 243 14.56 22.14 -10.31
CA VAL A 243 13.24 22.70 -9.96
C VAL A 243 12.54 21.80 -8.96
N PHE A 244 12.14 22.37 -7.82
CA PHE A 244 11.32 21.68 -6.83
C PHE A 244 9.84 21.90 -7.15
N LEU A 245 9.07 20.82 -7.16
CA LEU A 245 7.62 20.86 -7.37
C LEU A 245 6.90 20.11 -6.25
N GLN A 246 5.79 20.67 -5.78
CA GLN A 246 4.93 20.05 -4.77
C GLN A 246 3.47 20.06 -5.21
N PHE A 247 2.75 18.99 -4.93
CA PHE A 247 1.31 18.91 -5.19
C PHE A 247 0.59 17.95 -4.24
N ASP A 248 -0.68 18.23 -3.97
CA ASP A 248 -1.53 17.36 -3.18
C ASP A 248 -2.28 16.39 -4.09
N ALA A 249 -2.10 15.09 -3.84
CA ALA A 249 -2.77 14.04 -4.58
C ALA A 249 -4.23 13.87 -4.11
N PRO A 250 -5.11 13.30 -4.96
CA PRO A 250 -6.49 12.98 -4.58
C PRO A 250 -6.55 12.11 -3.31
N VAL A 251 -7.61 12.30 -2.51
CA VAL A 251 -7.83 11.52 -1.29
C VAL A 251 -8.02 10.04 -1.65
N MET A 252 -7.21 9.17 -1.06
CA MET A 252 -7.27 7.73 -1.30
C MET A 252 -8.26 7.06 -0.32
N PRO A 253 -9.30 6.39 -0.82
CA PRO A 253 -10.16 5.57 0.02
C PRO A 253 -9.49 4.24 0.38
N ALA A 254 -9.84 3.71 1.54
CA ALA A 254 -9.44 2.40 2.02
C ALA A 254 -10.05 1.29 1.16
N ARG A 255 -9.22 0.38 0.67
CA ARG A 255 -9.65 -0.77 -0.16
C ARG A 255 -9.97 -2.03 0.64
N SER A 256 -10.11 -1.92 1.95
CA SER A 256 -10.22 -3.09 2.83
C SER A 256 -11.51 -3.90 2.61
N GLN A 257 -11.37 -5.21 2.37
CA GLN A 257 -12.44 -6.23 2.38
C GLN A 257 -13.23 -6.27 3.71
N ASP A 258 -12.59 -5.92 4.83
CA ASP A 258 -13.10 -6.11 6.19
C ASP A 258 -14.28 -5.18 6.57
N LEU A 259 -14.58 -4.13 5.80
CA LEU A 259 -15.69 -3.23 6.11
C LEU A 259 -17.06 -3.79 5.70
N ARG A 260 -17.12 -4.78 4.79
CA ARG A 260 -18.38 -5.36 4.29
C ARG A 260 -18.82 -6.64 4.99
N ASP A 261 -17.91 -7.36 5.65
CA ASP A 261 -18.21 -8.69 6.19
C ASP A 261 -18.86 -8.65 7.58
N ARG A 262 -20.07 -9.23 7.74
CA ARG A 262 -20.76 -9.38 9.04
C ARG A 262 -19.91 -10.09 10.12
N ALA A 263 -18.87 -10.82 9.73
CA ALA A 263 -17.90 -11.43 10.62
C ALA A 263 -17.05 -10.40 11.42
N THR A 264 -16.94 -9.14 10.95
CA THR A 264 -16.21 -8.09 11.67
C THR A 264 -16.95 -7.55 12.89
N ILE A 265 -18.27 -7.72 13.03
CA ILE A 265 -18.97 -7.37 14.27
C ILE A 265 -18.53 -8.30 15.42
N ARG A 266 -18.39 -9.61 15.16
CA ARG A 266 -17.83 -10.57 16.13
C ARG A 266 -16.33 -10.36 16.39
N ARG A 267 -15.54 -9.96 15.37
CA ARG A 267 -14.11 -9.62 15.56
C ARG A 267 -13.87 -8.23 16.16
N GLY A 268 -14.83 -7.30 16.06
CA GLY A 268 -14.75 -5.94 16.59
C GLY A 268 -14.90 -5.88 18.12
N LEU A 269 -15.46 -6.93 18.72
CA LEU A 269 -15.48 -7.15 20.16
C LEU A 269 -14.14 -7.65 20.71
N LEU A 270 -13.25 -8.17 19.85
CA LEU A 270 -11.93 -8.59 20.28
C LEU A 270 -11.01 -7.36 20.39
N PRO A 271 -10.22 -7.28 21.47
CA PRO A 271 -9.39 -6.11 21.69
C PRO A 271 -8.31 -5.98 20.63
N ARG A 272 -8.40 -4.87 19.88
CA ARG A 272 -7.40 -4.42 18.92
C ARG A 272 -6.47 -3.45 19.64
N HIS A 273 -5.21 -3.84 19.76
CA HIS A 273 -4.18 -3.03 20.41
C HIS A 273 -3.49 -2.07 19.44
N GLU A 274 -3.42 -2.43 18.15
CA GLU A 274 -2.76 -1.65 17.11
C GLU A 274 -3.70 -1.50 15.92
N PHE A 275 -3.69 -0.32 15.32
CA PHE A 275 -4.34 -0.05 14.03
C PHE A 275 -3.25 -0.12 12.96
N THR A 276 -3.29 -1.16 12.15
CA THR A 276 -2.24 -1.44 11.15
C THR A 276 -2.70 -1.00 9.78
N VAL A 277 -1.83 -0.26 9.09
CA VAL A 277 -2.07 0.29 7.76
C VAL A 277 -1.01 -0.24 6.82
N ARG A 278 -1.45 -0.68 5.63
CA ARG A 278 -0.59 -0.90 4.47
C ARG A 278 -0.81 0.23 3.49
N TYR A 279 0.27 0.88 3.06
CA TYR A 279 0.25 1.80 1.93
C TYR A 279 1.10 1.21 0.80
N GLN A 280 0.51 1.06 -0.38
CA GLN A 280 1.17 0.51 -1.56
C GLN A 280 1.33 1.61 -2.60
N THR A 281 2.53 1.78 -3.12
CA THR A 281 2.85 2.75 -4.16
C THR A 281 3.88 2.19 -5.13
N VAL A 282 4.16 2.95 -6.19
CA VAL A 282 5.15 2.59 -7.21
C VAL A 282 6.15 3.72 -7.35
N ILE A 283 7.42 3.37 -7.21
CA ILE A 283 8.56 4.27 -7.37
C ILE A 283 9.09 4.07 -8.79
N PRO A 284 9.12 5.12 -9.63
CA PRO A 284 9.73 5.03 -10.96
C PRO A 284 11.19 4.59 -10.84
N ARG A 285 11.62 3.69 -11.72
CA ARG A 285 12.92 3.03 -11.59
C ARG A 285 14.11 3.99 -11.71
N ALA A 286 13.94 5.12 -12.41
CA ALA A 286 15.00 6.10 -12.57
C ALA A 286 15.21 6.97 -11.33
N VAL A 287 14.23 7.06 -10.42
CA VAL A 287 14.34 7.85 -9.19
C VAL A 287 15.46 7.28 -8.31
N ASN A 288 16.37 8.14 -7.87
CA ASN A 288 17.54 7.75 -7.08
C ASN A 288 17.19 7.60 -5.60
N SER A 289 16.30 8.45 -5.09
CA SER A 289 15.88 8.44 -3.69
C SER A 289 14.38 8.66 -3.53
N TYR A 290 13.78 7.90 -2.62
CA TYR A 290 12.38 7.99 -2.28
C TYR A 290 12.24 8.12 -0.76
N HIS A 291 11.50 9.14 -0.33
CA HIS A 291 11.21 9.39 1.07
C HIS A 291 9.72 9.26 1.30
N VAL A 292 9.34 8.60 2.38
CA VAL A 292 7.95 8.59 2.83
C VAL A 292 7.89 8.99 4.28
N THR A 293 6.98 9.90 4.57
CA THR A 293 6.69 10.39 5.91
C THR A 293 5.23 10.18 6.22
N ILE A 294 4.92 9.91 7.48
CA ILE A 294 3.56 9.98 7.99
C ILE A 294 3.53 10.87 9.22
N GLU A 295 2.53 11.73 9.31
CA GLU A 295 2.23 12.50 10.51
C GLU A 295 0.84 12.13 11.00
N VAL A 296 0.72 11.88 12.29
CA VAL A 296 -0.54 11.56 12.96
C VAL A 296 -0.83 12.56 14.08
N PRO A 297 -2.12 12.73 14.45
CA PRO A 297 -2.50 13.58 15.58
C PRO A 297 -1.76 13.18 16.87
N PRO A 298 -1.51 14.11 17.80
CA PRO A 298 -0.70 13.88 19.00
C PRO A 298 -1.27 12.84 19.97
N GLU A 299 -2.54 12.47 19.82
CA GLU A 299 -3.18 11.40 20.59
C GLU A 299 -2.85 9.99 20.07
N ILE A 300 -2.19 9.88 18.92
CA ILE A 300 -1.84 8.63 18.26
C ILE A 300 -0.33 8.57 18.10
N ALA A 301 0.27 7.49 18.58
CA ALA A 301 1.69 7.25 18.36
C ALA A 301 1.95 6.29 17.19
N VAL A 302 2.98 6.57 16.39
CA VAL A 302 3.53 5.69 15.36
C VAL A 302 4.48 4.71 16.03
N ARG A 303 4.04 3.47 16.20
CA ARG A 303 4.80 2.46 16.94
C ARG A 303 5.81 1.72 16.09
N ARG A 304 5.44 1.41 14.86
CA ARG A 304 6.29 0.73 13.88
C ARG A 304 6.04 1.30 12.51
N PHE A 305 7.13 1.53 11.79
CA PHE A 305 7.15 2.12 10.47
C PHE A 305 8.30 1.49 9.68
N PHE A 306 7.98 0.78 8.60
CA PHE A 306 9.01 0.26 7.70
C PHE A 306 8.46 0.11 6.29
N LEU A 307 9.34 0.29 5.32
CA LEU A 307 9.11 0.20 3.90
C LEU A 307 9.77 -1.06 3.34
N THR A 308 9.11 -1.74 2.41
CA THR A 308 9.66 -2.86 1.64
C THR A 308 9.49 -2.59 0.17
N SER A 309 10.51 -2.85 -0.65
CA SER A 309 10.43 -2.67 -2.10
C SER A 309 10.94 -3.89 -2.86
N ASP A 310 10.49 -4.10 -4.09
CA ASP A 310 10.92 -5.22 -4.96
C ASP A 310 12.07 -4.82 -5.92
N VAL A 311 12.91 -3.86 -5.51
CA VAL A 311 13.95 -3.29 -6.39
C VAL A 311 14.90 -4.33 -6.96
N ASP A 312 15.18 -5.40 -6.22
CA ASP A 312 16.09 -6.46 -6.65
C ASP A 312 15.39 -7.55 -7.48
N GLY A 313 14.08 -7.43 -7.78
CA GLY A 313 13.28 -8.42 -8.50
C GLY A 313 13.81 -8.79 -9.90
N PRO A 314 14.21 -7.83 -10.76
CA PRO A 314 14.84 -8.16 -12.03
C PRO A 314 16.16 -8.93 -11.87
N ALA A 315 17.02 -8.51 -10.94
CA ALA A 315 18.31 -9.17 -10.68
C ALA A 315 18.12 -10.60 -10.15
N LEU A 316 17.13 -10.81 -9.26
CA LEU A 316 16.81 -12.14 -8.75
C LEU A 316 16.30 -13.06 -9.86
N ARG A 317 15.40 -12.58 -10.73
CA ARG A 317 14.87 -13.37 -11.85
C ARG A 317 16.00 -13.80 -12.80
N THR A 318 16.90 -12.89 -13.15
CA THR A 318 18.08 -13.24 -13.96
C THR A 318 18.95 -14.28 -13.26
N LEU A 319 19.28 -14.07 -11.98
CA LEU A 319 20.08 -15.02 -11.21
C LEU A 319 19.44 -16.41 -11.12
N VAL A 320 18.14 -16.49 -10.87
CA VAL A 320 17.42 -17.78 -10.80
C VAL A 320 17.39 -18.48 -12.15
N ASN A 321 17.17 -17.74 -13.23
CA ASN A 321 17.22 -18.31 -14.58
C ASN A 321 18.62 -18.84 -14.91
N ASP A 322 19.67 -18.10 -14.56
CA ASP A 322 21.05 -18.52 -14.77
C ASP A 322 21.40 -19.75 -13.94
N ILE A 323 20.98 -19.80 -12.67
CA ILE A 323 21.15 -20.98 -11.79
C ILE A 323 20.49 -22.21 -12.40
N ARG A 324 19.24 -22.08 -12.90
CA ARG A 324 18.51 -23.18 -13.51
C ARG A 324 19.16 -23.64 -14.81
N ALA A 325 19.55 -22.71 -15.69
CA ALA A 325 20.25 -23.02 -16.93
C ALA A 325 21.56 -23.77 -16.69
N VAL A 326 22.40 -23.28 -15.76
CA VAL A 326 23.65 -23.94 -15.39
C VAL A 326 23.41 -25.31 -14.74
N ALA A 327 22.35 -25.47 -13.94
CA ALA A 327 22.02 -26.76 -13.33
C ALA A 327 21.56 -27.81 -14.34
N ASP A 328 20.90 -27.40 -15.42
CA ASP A 328 20.42 -28.28 -16.48
C ASP A 328 21.55 -28.68 -17.45
N GLU A 329 22.49 -27.78 -17.71
CA GLU A 329 23.65 -28.04 -18.59
C GLU A 329 24.90 -28.49 -17.81
N TYR A 330 24.81 -28.69 -16.50
CA TYR A 330 25.96 -28.87 -15.60
C TYR A 330 26.92 -29.98 -16.06
N ASP A 331 26.41 -31.18 -16.32
CA ASP A 331 27.24 -32.33 -16.70
C ASP A 331 27.87 -32.16 -18.08
N ALA A 332 27.13 -31.53 -19.01
CA ALA A 332 27.62 -31.21 -20.34
C ALA A 332 28.76 -30.19 -20.26
N LEU A 333 28.56 -29.09 -19.53
CA LEU A 333 29.58 -28.06 -19.32
C LEU A 333 30.81 -28.61 -18.59
N ASN A 334 30.63 -29.45 -17.56
CA ASN A 334 31.73 -30.06 -16.83
C ASN A 334 32.59 -30.97 -17.73
N SER A 335 31.95 -31.71 -18.65
CA SER A 335 32.65 -32.61 -19.57
C SER A 335 33.35 -31.90 -20.73
N VAL A 336 32.76 -30.83 -21.26
CA VAL A 336 33.27 -30.11 -22.44
C VAL A 336 34.24 -28.98 -22.06
N SER A 337 33.89 -28.17 -21.06
CA SER A 337 34.67 -27.01 -20.64
C SER A 337 34.50 -26.74 -19.13
N PRO A 338 35.24 -27.44 -18.27
CA PRO A 338 35.11 -27.29 -16.82
C PRO A 338 35.48 -25.87 -16.34
N LYS A 339 36.33 -25.15 -17.11
CA LYS A 339 36.65 -23.75 -16.82
C LYS A 339 35.46 -22.82 -17.05
N LEU A 340 34.67 -23.07 -18.08
CA LEU A 340 33.46 -22.28 -18.35
C LEU A 340 32.42 -22.52 -17.26
N LEU A 341 32.20 -23.79 -16.86
CA LEU A 341 31.34 -24.11 -15.73
C LEU A 341 31.77 -23.37 -14.46
N GLU A 342 33.06 -23.42 -14.12
CA GLU A 342 33.57 -22.71 -12.94
C GLU A 342 33.34 -21.20 -13.06
N GLN A 343 33.55 -20.58 -14.24
CA GLN A 343 33.32 -19.16 -14.44
C GLN A 343 31.83 -18.78 -14.25
N GLU A 344 30.90 -19.58 -14.78
CA GLU A 344 29.47 -19.38 -14.58
C GLU A 344 29.07 -19.54 -13.11
N LEU A 345 29.59 -20.57 -12.43
CA LEU A 345 29.37 -20.77 -10.99
C LEU A 345 29.95 -19.63 -10.16
N GLN A 346 31.10 -19.06 -10.53
CA GLN A 346 31.68 -17.88 -9.86
C GLN A 346 30.82 -16.63 -10.09
N SER A 347 30.28 -16.44 -11.29
CA SER A 347 29.32 -15.36 -11.58
C SER A 347 28.04 -15.49 -10.73
N ILE A 348 27.50 -16.69 -10.61
CA ILE A 348 26.37 -17.01 -9.72
C ILE A 348 26.75 -16.77 -8.25
N GLY A 349 27.89 -17.29 -7.80
CA GLY A 349 28.40 -17.16 -6.43
C GLY A 349 28.58 -15.70 -6.00
N SER A 350 29.16 -14.86 -6.86
CA SER A 350 29.32 -13.44 -6.60
C SER A 350 27.99 -12.71 -6.39
N ARG A 351 26.99 -13.00 -7.25
CA ARG A 351 25.64 -12.42 -7.14
C ARG A 351 24.90 -12.92 -5.90
N LEU A 352 25.01 -14.22 -5.57
CA LEU A 352 24.47 -14.79 -4.33
C LEU A 352 25.07 -14.15 -3.08
N ALA A 353 26.39 -13.94 -3.07
CA ALA A 353 27.08 -13.29 -1.96
C ALA A 353 26.61 -11.84 -1.77
N GLU A 354 26.35 -11.10 -2.85
CA GLU A 354 25.77 -9.75 -2.78
C GLU A 354 24.35 -9.75 -2.19
N PHE A 355 23.48 -10.68 -2.61
CA PHE A 355 22.14 -10.83 -2.01
C PHE A 355 22.22 -11.16 -0.51
N GLY A 356 23.09 -12.10 -0.13
CA GLY A 356 23.35 -12.46 1.27
C GLY A 356 23.77 -11.25 2.10
N ARG A 357 24.72 -10.45 1.59
CA ARG A 357 25.20 -9.23 2.26
C ARG A 357 24.11 -8.18 2.41
N ARG A 358 23.33 -7.91 1.36
CA ARG A 358 22.23 -6.93 1.42
C ARG A 358 21.18 -7.33 2.46
N ARG A 359 20.72 -8.57 2.42
CA ARG A 359 19.64 -9.05 3.29
C ARG A 359 20.07 -9.23 4.74
N GLN A 360 21.32 -9.59 4.97
CA GLN A 360 21.90 -9.58 6.31
C GLN A 360 21.93 -8.16 6.89
N ARG A 361 22.37 -7.16 6.12
CA ARG A 361 22.34 -5.74 6.56
C ARG A 361 20.93 -5.26 6.85
N ASP A 362 19.96 -5.60 5.99
CA ASP A 362 18.55 -5.26 6.17
C ASP A 362 17.99 -5.89 7.47
N LEU A 363 18.35 -7.16 7.75
CA LEU A 363 17.97 -7.87 8.98
C LEU A 363 18.58 -7.23 10.23
N ASP A 364 19.86 -6.87 10.20
CA ASP A 364 20.57 -6.28 11.33
C ASP A 364 20.05 -4.86 11.64
N ALA A 365 19.78 -4.07 10.59
CA ALA A 365 19.11 -2.78 10.71
C ALA A 365 17.71 -2.94 11.36
N PHE A 366 16.94 -3.95 10.96
CA PHE A 366 15.64 -4.23 11.54
C PHE A 366 15.69 -4.67 13.01
N LYS A 367 16.66 -5.50 13.39
CA LYS A 367 16.88 -5.90 14.78
C LYS A 367 17.19 -4.69 15.66
N THR A 368 18.09 -3.83 15.20
CA THR A 368 18.48 -2.59 15.89
C THR A 368 17.28 -1.65 16.05
N TYR A 369 16.55 -1.41 14.96
CA TYR A 369 15.33 -0.61 14.95
C TYR A 369 14.29 -1.12 15.97
N LEU A 370 14.02 -2.42 16.00
CA LEU A 370 13.08 -2.96 16.99
C LEU A 370 13.59 -2.79 18.42
N ASP A 371 14.87 -3.06 18.68
CA ASP A 371 15.46 -2.86 20.01
C ASP A 371 15.25 -1.42 20.50
N GLU A 372 15.43 -0.42 19.63
CA GLU A 372 15.18 1.01 19.91
C GLU A 372 13.68 1.28 20.16
N CYS A 373 12.80 0.81 19.29
CA CYS A 373 11.35 0.96 19.48
C CYS A 373 10.84 0.33 20.78
N TYR A 374 11.45 -0.77 21.22
CA TYR A 374 11.05 -1.46 22.45
C TYR A 374 11.70 -0.87 23.71
N ALA A 375 12.88 -0.26 23.61
CA ALA A 375 13.59 0.34 24.74
C ALA A 375 12.74 1.39 25.48
N GLY A 376 11.94 2.17 24.74
CA GLY A 376 11.06 3.20 25.30
C GLY A 376 9.95 2.68 26.24
N PHE A 377 9.56 1.40 26.13
CA PHE A 377 8.36 0.87 26.81
C PHE A 377 8.61 -0.43 27.60
N THR A 378 9.70 -1.16 27.32
CA THR A 378 9.99 -2.44 27.97
C THR A 378 11.50 -2.69 28.08
N ARG A 379 11.94 -3.16 29.25
CA ARG A 379 13.33 -3.61 29.49
C ARG A 379 13.67 -4.95 28.82
N ARG A 380 12.67 -5.69 28.32
CA ARG A 380 12.88 -6.98 27.63
C ARG A 380 12.96 -6.75 26.13
N ARG A 381 14.06 -7.20 25.53
CA ARG A 381 14.29 -7.15 24.08
C ARG A 381 13.45 -8.20 23.35
N PRO A 382 13.03 -7.94 22.10
CA PRO A 382 12.44 -8.96 21.24
C PRO A 382 13.41 -10.13 21.07
N VAL A 383 12.90 -11.35 21.21
CA VAL A 383 13.70 -12.56 21.03
C VAL A 383 13.53 -13.04 19.59
N PHE A 384 14.65 -13.16 18.88
CA PHE A 384 14.71 -13.85 17.60
C PHE A 384 15.16 -15.30 17.85
N PRO A 385 14.55 -16.30 17.20
CA PRO A 385 15.01 -17.68 17.28
C PRO A 385 16.46 -17.77 16.76
N ALA A 386 17.21 -18.75 17.26
CA ALA A 386 18.59 -18.95 16.82
C ALA A 386 18.63 -19.26 15.31
N ASN A 387 19.46 -18.54 14.56
CA ASN A 387 19.60 -18.52 13.09
C ASN A 387 20.00 -19.86 12.44
N ASN A 388 19.97 -20.98 13.15
CA ASN A 388 20.53 -22.25 12.68
C ASN A 388 19.58 -22.90 11.68
N GLY A 389 19.76 -22.59 10.39
CA GLY A 389 19.06 -23.26 9.28
C GLY A 389 18.14 -22.36 8.45
N THR A 390 18.17 -21.04 8.63
CA THR A 390 17.46 -20.12 7.73
C THR A 390 18.30 -19.79 6.49
N LEU A 391 17.62 -19.47 5.38
CA LEU A 391 18.28 -19.16 4.11
C LEU A 391 19.23 -17.96 4.22
N ILE A 392 18.89 -16.93 5.01
CA ILE A 392 19.74 -15.74 5.18
C ILE A 392 20.99 -16.08 5.96
N ALA A 393 20.87 -16.91 7.01
CA ALA A 393 22.03 -17.37 7.75
C ALA A 393 23.00 -18.14 6.86
N TRP A 394 22.48 -19.03 5.98
CA TRP A 394 23.29 -19.72 4.99
C TRP A 394 23.92 -18.77 3.97
N LEU A 395 23.14 -17.85 3.39
CA LEU A 395 23.64 -16.85 2.43
C LEU A 395 24.68 -15.92 3.04
N SER A 396 24.51 -15.56 4.32
CA SER A 396 25.47 -14.73 5.05
C SER A 396 26.79 -15.47 5.26
N ASP A 397 26.75 -16.72 5.74
CA ASP A 397 27.94 -17.57 5.89
C ASP A 397 28.63 -17.82 4.54
N PHE A 398 27.85 -18.10 3.49
CA PHE A 398 28.36 -18.22 2.12
C PHE A 398 29.06 -16.93 1.68
N SER A 399 28.44 -15.76 1.88
CA SER A 399 29.02 -14.48 1.47
C SER A 399 30.35 -14.17 2.17
N GLN A 400 30.45 -14.46 3.47
CA GLN A 400 31.69 -14.25 4.24
C GLN A 400 32.82 -15.17 3.76
N LYS A 401 32.51 -16.44 3.50
CA LYS A 401 33.48 -17.41 2.97
C LYS A 401 33.90 -17.09 1.55
N TYR A 402 32.97 -16.60 0.72
CA TYR A 402 33.24 -16.17 -0.64
C TYR A 402 34.19 -14.97 -0.67
N GLU A 403 33.96 -13.93 0.14
CA GLU A 403 34.86 -12.77 0.25
C GLU A 403 36.24 -13.13 0.83
N ALA A 404 36.30 -14.12 1.71
CA ALA A 404 37.55 -14.63 2.26
C ALA A 404 38.26 -15.61 1.31
N ASP A 405 37.90 -15.65 0.02
CA ASP A 405 38.47 -16.51 -1.02
C ASP A 405 38.50 -18.02 -0.67
N HIS A 406 37.57 -18.49 0.17
CA HIS A 406 37.50 -19.92 0.51
C HIS A 406 36.96 -20.76 -0.66
N TYR A 407 36.20 -20.15 -1.57
CA TYR A 407 35.58 -20.81 -2.71
C TYR A 407 36.33 -20.56 -4.02
N ARG A 408 37.59 -21.02 -4.11
CA ARG A 408 38.38 -20.94 -5.35
C ARG A 408 37.86 -21.86 -6.47
N LYS A 409 37.16 -22.92 -6.08
CA LYS A 409 36.50 -23.88 -6.99
C LYS A 409 35.14 -24.23 -6.44
N LEU A 410 34.10 -23.74 -7.10
CA LEU A 410 32.72 -23.99 -6.72
C LEU A 410 32.19 -25.31 -7.30
N ALA A 411 32.75 -25.76 -8.42
CA ALA A 411 32.42 -27.04 -9.02
C ALA A 411 32.86 -28.26 -8.17
N ASP A 412 33.84 -28.09 -7.27
CA ASP A 412 34.38 -29.16 -6.42
C ASP A 412 33.46 -29.45 -5.18
N GLY A 413 32.18 -29.70 -5.45
CA GLY A 413 31.20 -30.21 -4.46
C GLY A 413 30.42 -29.16 -3.67
N VAL A 414 30.70 -27.86 -3.84
CA VAL A 414 29.91 -26.78 -3.22
C VAL A 414 28.58 -26.61 -3.95
N PHE A 415 28.62 -26.47 -5.27
CA PHE A 415 27.43 -26.42 -6.11
C PHE A 415 27.30 -27.70 -6.91
N THR A 416 26.26 -28.47 -6.60
CA THR A 416 25.82 -29.62 -7.39
C THR A 416 24.49 -29.30 -8.07
N PRO A 417 24.12 -29.97 -9.18
CA PRO A 417 22.85 -29.72 -9.86
C PRO A 417 21.61 -29.74 -8.94
N PRO A 418 21.43 -30.72 -8.01
CA PRO A 418 20.27 -30.70 -7.12
C PRO A 418 20.31 -29.52 -6.13
N VAL A 419 21.50 -29.13 -5.66
CA VAL A 419 21.66 -27.97 -4.76
C VAL A 419 21.32 -26.67 -5.49
N LEU A 420 21.76 -26.51 -6.75
CA LEU A 420 21.44 -25.34 -7.56
C LEU A 420 19.93 -25.21 -7.81
N ARG A 421 19.26 -26.31 -8.16
CA ARG A 421 17.79 -26.30 -8.36
C ARG A 421 17.05 -25.96 -7.07
N GLN A 422 17.43 -26.59 -5.96
CA GLN A 422 16.83 -26.29 -4.66
C GLN A 422 17.06 -24.82 -4.26
N LEU A 423 18.27 -24.30 -4.48
CA LEU A 423 18.61 -22.91 -4.19
C LEU A 423 17.77 -21.93 -5.01
N ALA A 424 17.56 -22.20 -6.30
CA ALA A 424 16.68 -21.41 -7.14
C ALA A 424 15.24 -21.36 -6.58
N ASP A 425 14.70 -22.50 -6.16
CA ASP A 425 13.34 -22.58 -5.61
C ASP A 425 13.22 -21.91 -4.23
N ASP A 426 14.25 -22.04 -3.39
CA ASP A 426 14.34 -21.37 -2.08
C ASP A 426 14.43 -19.84 -2.22
N LEU A 427 15.17 -19.36 -3.22
CA LEU A 427 15.30 -17.93 -3.52
C LEU A 427 13.98 -17.31 -4.01
N GLU A 428 13.26 -17.98 -4.91
CA GLU A 428 11.96 -17.52 -5.40
C GLU A 428 10.90 -17.54 -4.29
N SER A 429 10.80 -18.64 -3.54
CA SER A 429 9.75 -18.81 -2.52
C SER A 429 9.92 -17.92 -1.27
N SER A 430 11.16 -17.47 -1.00
CA SER A 430 11.49 -16.63 0.14
C SER A 430 11.31 -15.13 -0.10
N ASN A 431 10.87 -14.71 -1.29
CA ASN A 431 10.78 -13.30 -1.71
C ASN A 431 12.10 -12.55 -1.50
N MET A 432 13.22 -13.15 -1.91
CA MET A 432 14.55 -12.57 -1.72
C MET A 432 14.75 -11.25 -2.50
N ASP A 433 13.87 -10.96 -3.45
CA ASP A 433 13.77 -9.73 -4.23
C ASP A 433 13.36 -8.51 -3.37
N ARG A 434 12.71 -8.75 -2.24
CA ARG A 434 12.16 -7.69 -1.40
C ARG A 434 13.16 -7.21 -0.35
N ASP A 435 13.52 -5.93 -0.43
CA ASP A 435 14.33 -5.26 0.57
C ASP A 435 13.50 -4.67 1.72
N LEU A 436 14.17 -4.12 2.72
CA LEU A 436 13.57 -3.56 3.92
C LEU A 436 14.31 -2.30 4.37
N TYR A 437 13.57 -1.19 4.49
CA TYR A 437 14.03 0.06 5.07
C TYR A 437 13.20 0.37 6.30
N VAL A 438 13.88 0.59 7.42
CA VAL A 438 13.26 0.93 8.70
C VAL A 438 13.09 2.43 8.85
N ASP A 439 12.38 2.83 9.91
CA ASP A 439 12.29 4.23 10.31
C ASP A 439 13.68 4.77 10.64
N ASN A 440 14.06 5.86 9.97
CA ASN A 440 15.36 6.52 10.18
C ASN A 440 15.28 7.64 11.23
N ASP A 441 14.07 8.12 11.54
CA ASP A 441 13.82 9.18 12.53
C ASP A 441 12.55 8.84 13.32
N PRO A 442 12.63 7.88 14.26
CA PRO A 442 11.47 7.44 15.02
C PRO A 442 11.01 8.55 15.96
N ARG A 443 9.91 9.21 15.60
CA ARG A 443 9.22 10.20 16.44
C ARG A 443 7.94 9.60 17.00
N ASP A 444 7.49 10.08 18.16
CA ASP A 444 6.27 9.53 18.77
C ASP A 444 5.06 9.61 17.83
N ASN A 445 4.88 10.73 17.12
CA ASN A 445 3.70 11.00 16.28
C ASN A 445 4.03 11.09 14.78
N ALA A 446 5.21 10.64 14.37
CA ALA A 446 5.60 10.64 12.97
C ALA A 446 6.56 9.49 12.65
N GLY A 447 6.53 9.01 11.41
CA GLY A 447 7.48 8.00 10.93
C GLY A 447 8.13 8.44 9.63
N HIS A 448 9.40 8.08 9.43
CA HIS A 448 10.17 8.45 8.24
C HIS A 448 11.00 7.29 7.70
N ALA A 449 10.74 6.88 6.45
CA ALA A 449 11.53 5.88 5.76
C ALA A 449 12.18 6.51 4.53
N HIS A 450 13.46 6.20 4.35
CA HIS A 450 14.25 6.62 3.20
C HIS A 450 14.72 5.39 2.45
N TRP A 451 14.29 5.29 1.21
CA TRP A 451 14.71 4.32 0.23
C TRP A 451 15.70 4.97 -0.73
N ARG A 452 16.76 4.24 -1.06
CA ARG A 452 17.74 4.69 -2.05
C ARG A 452 18.01 3.55 -3.02
N ARG A 453 18.07 3.88 -4.30
CA ARG A 453 18.43 2.93 -5.34
C ARG A 453 19.84 2.40 -5.09
N ARG A 454 19.97 1.07 -4.99
CA ARG A 454 21.25 0.37 -4.88
C ARG A 454 21.47 -0.44 -6.17
N PRO A 455 22.32 0.01 -7.10
CA PRO A 455 22.57 -0.73 -8.33
C PRO A 455 23.10 -2.14 -8.01
N PHE A 456 22.65 -3.14 -8.76
CA PHE A 456 23.08 -4.53 -8.60
C PHE A 456 24.00 -4.89 -9.78
N GLY A 457 25.31 -4.86 -9.55
CA GLY A 457 26.30 -5.20 -10.57
C GLY A 457 26.16 -4.43 -11.89
N ALA A 458 26.48 -5.10 -12.99
CA ALA A 458 26.36 -4.62 -14.36
C ALA A 458 25.08 -5.10 -15.07
N ASP A 459 24.10 -5.63 -14.32
CA ASP A 459 22.89 -6.19 -14.91
C ASP A 459 22.12 -5.14 -15.71
N PRO A 460 21.51 -5.52 -16.85
CA PRO A 460 20.78 -4.59 -17.70
C PRO A 460 19.70 -3.87 -16.89
N GLN A 461 19.70 -2.55 -16.98
CA GLN A 461 18.76 -1.73 -16.22
C GLN A 461 17.33 -2.05 -16.67
N SER A 462 16.58 -2.74 -15.81
CA SER A 462 15.14 -2.91 -16.03
C SER A 462 14.46 -1.54 -16.10
N VAL A 463 13.45 -1.42 -16.97
CA VAL A 463 12.58 -0.24 -17.08
C VAL A 463 11.33 -0.42 -16.20
N GLU A 464 11.14 -1.62 -15.63
CA GLU A 464 10.00 -1.90 -14.76
C GLU A 464 10.08 -1.06 -13.48
N PRO A 465 8.96 -0.43 -13.07
CA PRO A 465 8.96 0.39 -11.89
C PRO A 465 9.00 -0.46 -10.62
N VAL A 466 9.43 0.13 -9.50
CA VAL A 466 9.61 -0.56 -8.23
C VAL A 466 8.32 -0.49 -7.42
N GLU A 467 7.74 -1.63 -7.06
CA GLU A 467 6.63 -1.70 -6.12
C GLU A 467 7.14 -1.49 -4.69
N ALA A 468 6.54 -0.53 -4.01
CA ALA A 468 6.87 -0.17 -2.64
C ALA A 468 5.66 -0.36 -1.72
N ASN A 469 5.87 -1.06 -0.61
CA ASN A 469 4.86 -1.33 0.39
C ASN A 469 5.33 -0.82 1.75
N LEU A 470 4.53 0.06 2.36
CA LEU A 470 4.78 0.66 3.66
C LEU A 470 3.87 0.01 4.71
N TYR A 471 4.46 -0.40 5.82
CA TYR A 471 3.76 -0.90 6.99
C TYR A 471 3.78 0.15 8.10
N ILE A 472 2.60 0.47 8.63
CA ILE A 472 2.43 1.46 9.70
C ILE A 472 1.60 0.81 10.81
N ALA A 473 2.09 0.86 12.05
CA ALA A 473 1.35 0.42 13.22
C ALA A 473 1.09 1.61 14.14
N LEU A 474 -0.18 2.00 14.27
CA LEU A 474 -0.63 3.11 15.09
C LEU A 474 -1.21 2.61 16.42
N VAL A 475 -0.92 3.33 17.50
CA VAL A 475 -1.37 2.99 18.86
C VAL A 475 -1.85 4.23 19.63
N ASP A 476 -2.69 3.98 20.63
CA ASP A 476 -3.12 4.98 21.62
C ASP A 476 -2.13 4.93 22.80
N ASP A 477 -1.17 5.85 22.85
CA ASP A 477 -0.16 5.96 23.91
C ASP A 477 0.12 7.43 24.28
N PRO A 478 0.01 7.83 25.57
CA PRO A 478 -0.49 7.04 26.70
C PRO A 478 -2.00 6.75 26.57
N PRO A 479 -2.50 5.57 27.01
CA PRO A 479 -3.89 5.16 26.85
C PRO A 479 -4.82 5.94 27.80
N SER A 480 -5.12 7.19 27.45
CA SER A 480 -5.89 8.11 28.30
C SER A 480 -7.34 7.67 28.46
N LEU A 481 -8.01 7.23 27.38
CA LEU A 481 -9.41 6.81 27.47
C LEU A 481 -9.57 5.48 28.22
N ALA A 482 -8.73 4.47 27.96
CA ALA A 482 -8.84 3.20 28.66
C ALA A 482 -8.66 3.36 30.18
N SER A 483 -7.73 4.23 30.59
CA SER A 483 -7.54 4.61 31.99
C SER A 483 -8.77 5.33 32.54
N ASN A 484 -9.28 6.35 31.84
CA ASN A 484 -10.45 7.13 32.29
C ASN A 484 -11.73 6.28 32.37
N VAL A 485 -11.96 5.39 31.40
CA VAL A 485 -13.09 4.43 31.42
C VAL A 485 -12.94 3.45 32.57
N SER A 486 -11.72 2.98 32.89
CA SER A 486 -11.52 2.11 34.05
C SER A 486 -11.83 2.81 35.37
N LYS A 487 -11.47 4.09 35.50
CA LYS A 487 -11.82 4.92 36.67
C LYS A 487 -13.33 5.16 36.75
N MET A 488 -13.98 5.45 35.62
CA MET A 488 -15.44 5.59 35.56
C MET A 488 -16.14 4.30 35.98
N LEU A 489 -15.73 3.16 35.41
CA LEU A 489 -16.32 1.86 35.72
C LEU A 489 -16.16 1.53 37.20
N LEU A 490 -14.99 1.81 37.79
CA LEU A 490 -14.76 1.66 39.22
C LEU A 490 -15.71 2.56 40.03
N ALA A 491 -15.85 3.83 39.67
CA ALA A 491 -16.74 4.77 40.35
C ALA A 491 -18.21 4.34 40.29
N VAL A 492 -18.70 3.90 39.12
CA VAL A 492 -20.06 3.37 38.95
C VAL A 492 -20.26 2.09 39.76
N THR A 493 -19.28 1.19 39.77
CA THR A 493 -19.33 -0.06 40.54
C THR A 493 -19.41 0.22 42.04
N VAL A 494 -18.57 1.14 42.55
CA VAL A 494 -18.58 1.56 43.96
C VAL A 494 -19.91 2.22 44.32
N LEU A 495 -20.48 3.04 43.44
CA LEU A 495 -21.79 3.68 43.64
C LEU A 495 -22.91 2.65 43.77
N VAL A 496 -23.01 1.71 42.82
CA VAL A 496 -24.03 0.64 42.84
C VAL A 496 -23.85 -0.25 44.07
N LEU A 497 -22.61 -0.58 44.44
CA LEU A 497 -22.31 -1.38 45.63
C LEU A 497 -22.70 -0.65 46.91
N ALA A 498 -22.41 0.66 47.03
CA ALA A 498 -22.80 1.46 48.18
C ALA A 498 -24.33 1.51 48.35
N PHE A 499 -25.08 1.71 47.27
CA PHE A 499 -26.55 1.68 47.32
C PHE A 499 -27.09 0.29 47.65
N GLY A 500 -26.50 -0.78 47.09
CA GLY A 500 -26.87 -2.15 47.43
C GLY A 500 -26.69 -2.45 48.92
N VAL A 501 -25.58 -2.03 49.51
CA VAL A 501 -25.26 -2.22 50.94
C VAL A 501 -26.23 -1.43 51.84
N ILE A 502 -26.61 -0.22 51.45
CA ILE A 502 -27.54 0.63 52.23
C ILE A 502 -28.99 0.13 52.14
N LEU A 503 -29.44 -0.28 50.95
CA LEU A 503 -30.84 -0.62 50.68
C LEU A 503 -31.17 -2.08 51.01
N GLN A 504 -30.21 -3.00 50.86
CA GLN A 504 -30.42 -4.43 51.02
C GLN A 504 -29.25 -5.12 51.72
N PRO A 505 -29.07 -4.86 53.04
CA PRO A 505 -27.98 -5.44 53.82
C PRO A 505 -28.02 -6.97 53.87
N ASP A 506 -29.21 -7.58 53.73
CA ASP A 506 -29.39 -9.03 53.76
C ASP A 506 -28.70 -9.77 52.59
N VAL A 507 -28.46 -9.10 51.45
CA VAL A 507 -27.74 -9.68 50.29
C VAL A 507 -26.23 -9.82 50.58
N PHE A 508 -25.68 -9.05 51.53
CA PHE A 508 -24.24 -8.99 51.83
C PHE A 508 -23.85 -9.71 53.13
N ARG A 509 -24.78 -10.46 53.74
CA ARG A 509 -24.55 -11.24 54.96
C ARG A 509 -23.40 -12.23 54.76
N GLY A 510 -22.36 -12.13 55.60
CA GLY A 510 -21.18 -13.02 55.56
C GLY A 510 -19.95 -12.48 54.82
N ILE A 511 -19.99 -11.27 54.23
CA ILE A 511 -18.80 -10.60 53.71
C ILE A 511 -18.18 -9.73 54.82
N PHE A 512 -16.98 -10.10 55.28
CA PHE A 512 -16.32 -9.66 56.54
C PHE A 512 -16.22 -8.14 56.79
N PHE A 513 -16.42 -7.28 55.78
CA PHE A 513 -16.40 -5.81 55.90
C PHE A 513 -17.72 -5.12 55.52
N LEU A 514 -18.54 -5.70 54.64
CA LEU A 514 -19.76 -5.05 54.14
C LEU A 514 -20.95 -5.26 55.07
N ASP A 515 -20.95 -6.35 55.84
CA ASP A 515 -21.99 -6.71 56.81
C ASP A 515 -22.02 -5.76 58.02
N ASP A 516 -20.84 -5.41 58.57
CA ASP A 516 -20.69 -4.45 59.68
C ASP A 516 -20.96 -3.00 59.23
N VAL A 517 -20.67 -2.66 57.96
CA VAL A 517 -20.93 -1.32 57.40
C VAL A 517 -22.41 -1.13 57.07
N GLY A 518 -23.05 -2.11 56.43
CA GLY A 518 -24.49 -2.04 56.08
C GLY A 518 -25.40 -2.04 57.30
N SER A 519 -25.04 -2.76 58.35
CA SER A 519 -25.79 -2.76 59.62
C SER A 519 -25.65 -1.45 60.41
N ARG A 520 -24.50 -0.76 60.34
CA ARG A 520 -24.28 0.55 60.99
C ARG A 520 -24.83 1.75 60.23
N LEU A 521 -24.91 1.66 58.90
CA LEU A 521 -25.38 2.74 58.03
C LEU A 521 -26.86 2.64 57.67
N LYS A 522 -27.59 1.68 58.27
CA LYS A 522 -29.01 1.49 58.02
C LYS A 522 -29.76 2.80 58.36
N PRO A 523 -30.31 3.52 57.37
CA PRO A 523 -30.93 4.79 57.67
C PRO A 523 -32.28 4.53 58.35
N THR A 524 -32.50 5.10 59.53
CA THR A 524 -33.84 5.30 60.09
C THR A 524 -34.51 6.40 59.28
N PHE A 525 -35.20 6.02 58.21
CA PHE A 525 -35.97 6.97 57.40
C PHE A 525 -37.27 7.32 58.14
N ASP A 526 -37.38 8.56 58.61
CA ASP A 526 -38.64 9.13 59.10
C ASP A 526 -39.60 9.38 57.94
N GLU A 527 -40.87 9.03 58.13
CA GLU A 527 -41.98 9.07 57.17
C GLU A 527 -42.31 10.47 56.59
N HIS A 528 -41.59 11.53 56.99
CA HIS A 528 -41.95 12.93 56.72
C HIS A 528 -40.93 13.73 55.87
N SER A 529 -39.98 13.07 55.20
CA SER A 529 -39.08 13.77 54.26
C SER A 529 -39.78 14.05 52.91
N PRO A 530 -39.73 15.28 52.38
CA PRO A 530 -40.48 15.69 51.17
C PRO A 530 -39.94 15.12 49.85
N VAL A 531 -38.88 14.32 49.88
CA VAL A 531 -38.31 13.64 48.70
C VAL A 531 -38.43 12.14 48.95
N SER A 532 -39.16 11.43 48.09
CA SER A 532 -39.17 9.96 48.10
C SER A 532 -37.73 9.47 47.94
N SER A 533 -37.23 8.67 48.87
CA SER A 533 -35.85 8.17 48.88
C SER A 533 -35.49 7.45 47.57
N ALA A 534 -36.47 6.82 46.92
CA ALA A 534 -36.33 6.22 45.59
C ALA A 534 -36.01 7.25 44.49
N ASP A 535 -36.66 8.43 44.50
CA ASP A 535 -36.43 9.48 43.52
C ASP A 535 -35.00 10.03 43.62
N ALA A 536 -34.47 10.17 44.84
CA ALA A 536 -33.08 10.57 45.06
C ALA A 536 -32.07 9.55 44.52
N ILE A 537 -32.31 8.25 44.76
CA ILE A 537 -31.45 7.15 44.28
C ILE A 537 -31.47 7.08 42.75
N VAL A 538 -32.66 7.16 42.14
CA VAL A 538 -32.83 7.18 40.68
C VAL A 538 -32.10 8.37 40.08
N THR A 539 -32.25 9.55 40.69
CA THR A 539 -31.56 10.77 40.23
C THR A 539 -30.05 10.60 40.27
N VAL A 540 -29.48 10.04 41.36
CA VAL A 540 -28.03 9.83 41.48
C VAL A 540 -27.52 8.77 40.50
N LEU A 541 -28.25 7.66 40.33
CA LEU A 541 -27.89 6.57 39.40
C LEU A 541 -27.95 6.98 37.92
N LEU A 542 -28.72 8.01 37.57
CA LEU A 542 -28.76 8.56 36.21
C LEU A 542 -27.75 9.71 36.03
N LEU A 543 -27.67 10.62 37.00
CA LEU A 543 -26.88 11.84 36.90
C LEU A 543 -25.38 11.57 36.99
N VAL A 544 -24.92 10.73 37.93
CA VAL A 544 -23.48 10.48 38.13
C VAL A 544 -22.87 9.75 36.93
N PRO A 545 -23.42 8.62 36.45
CA PRO A 545 -22.89 7.98 35.23
C PRO A 545 -23.06 8.85 33.99
N GLY A 546 -24.15 9.63 33.88
CA GLY A 546 -24.37 10.57 32.79
C GLY A 546 -23.30 11.66 32.71
N LEU A 547 -22.97 12.30 33.84
CA LEU A 547 -21.91 13.31 33.93
C LEU A 547 -20.53 12.74 33.65
N LEU A 548 -20.23 11.53 34.15
CA LEU A 548 -18.96 10.85 33.88
C LEU A 548 -18.81 10.50 32.40
N LEU A 549 -19.89 10.05 31.74
CA LEU A 549 -19.86 9.76 30.30
C LEU A 549 -19.70 11.04 29.47
N ALA A 550 -20.38 12.14 29.84
CA ALA A 550 -20.26 13.42 29.14
C ALA A 550 -18.85 14.03 29.22
N ARG A 551 -18.10 13.71 30.28
CA ARG A 551 -16.69 14.10 30.47
C ARG A 551 -15.71 13.19 29.72
N LEU A 552 -16.15 12.03 29.23
CA LEU A 552 -15.33 11.18 28.37
C LEU A 552 -15.38 11.73 26.95
N GLU A 553 -14.28 12.28 26.46
CA GLU A 553 -14.11 12.59 25.05
C GLU A 553 -14.09 11.28 24.25
N ILE A 554 -15.26 10.86 23.77
CA ILE A 554 -15.43 9.66 22.97
C ILE A 554 -15.20 10.04 21.50
N PRO A 555 -14.07 9.66 20.88
CA PRO A 555 -13.78 10.03 19.50
C PRO A 555 -14.77 9.38 18.53
N SER A 556 -14.97 10.00 17.37
CA SER A 556 -15.91 9.52 16.35
C SER A 556 -15.58 8.06 15.94
N ALA A 557 -16.59 7.23 15.67
CA ALA A 557 -16.37 5.81 15.33
C ALA A 557 -15.61 5.61 14.01
N ARG A 558 -15.57 6.65 13.15
CA ARG A 558 -14.86 6.65 11.88
C ARG A 558 -13.39 7.06 12.01
N SER A 559 -12.99 7.71 13.10
CA SER A 559 -11.59 8.07 13.35
C SER A 559 -10.73 6.83 13.70
N VAL A 560 -9.42 6.92 13.45
CA VAL A 560 -8.43 5.90 13.85
C VAL A 560 -8.48 5.68 15.37
N LEU A 561 -8.53 6.77 16.14
CA LEU A 561 -8.63 6.73 17.60
C LEU A 561 -9.93 6.04 18.05
N GLY A 562 -11.04 6.31 17.38
CA GLY A 562 -12.32 5.63 17.60
C GLY A 562 -12.25 4.13 17.38
N ARG A 563 -11.50 3.66 16.37
CA ARG A 563 -11.25 2.24 16.09
C ARG A 563 -10.36 1.59 17.15
N LEU A 564 -9.30 2.26 17.59
CA LEU A 564 -8.42 1.79 18.68
C LEU A 564 -9.18 1.68 20.01
N ARG A 565 -10.13 2.60 20.24
CA ARG A 565 -10.90 2.71 21.49
C ARG A 565 -12.26 2.02 21.45
N LEU A 566 -12.55 1.16 20.47
CA LEU A 566 -13.86 0.48 20.35
C LEU A 566 -14.26 -0.27 21.62
N PHE A 567 -13.37 -1.10 22.17
CA PHE A 567 -13.68 -1.91 23.35
C PHE A 567 -13.96 -1.06 24.61
N PRO A 568 -13.07 -0.10 25.01
CA PRO A 568 -13.38 0.81 26.12
C PRO A 568 -14.69 1.58 25.95
N ARG A 569 -15.04 1.98 24.72
CA ARG A 569 -16.32 2.64 24.43
C ARG A 569 -17.51 1.74 24.70
N TYR A 570 -17.48 0.49 24.27
CA TYR A 570 -18.55 -0.46 24.57
C TYR A 570 -18.70 -0.70 26.06
N VAL A 571 -17.59 -0.83 26.80
CA VAL A 571 -17.62 -0.95 28.27
C VAL A 571 -18.25 0.27 28.92
N ALA A 572 -17.89 1.48 28.45
CA ALA A 572 -18.47 2.72 28.95
C ALA A 572 -19.99 2.79 28.72
N TYR A 573 -20.46 2.55 27.49
CA TYR A 573 -21.89 2.56 27.18
C TYR A 573 -22.64 1.43 27.91
N LEU A 574 -22.09 0.22 28.02
CA LEU A 574 -22.75 -0.88 28.72
C LEU A 574 -22.87 -0.59 30.22
N SER A 575 -21.85 0.02 30.84
CA SER A 575 -21.92 0.43 32.25
C SER A 575 -23.04 1.44 32.51
N MET A 576 -23.25 2.38 31.59
CA MET A 576 -24.37 3.34 31.66
C MET A 576 -25.73 2.64 31.49
N ILE A 577 -25.83 1.71 30.53
CA ILE A 577 -27.07 0.94 30.32
C ILE A 577 -27.42 0.15 31.58
N ILE A 578 -26.45 -0.51 32.22
CA ILE A 578 -26.66 -1.26 33.47
C ILE A 578 -27.16 -0.33 34.58
N ALA A 579 -26.51 0.82 34.78
CA ALA A 579 -26.93 1.79 35.80
C ALA A 579 -28.33 2.37 35.51
N GLY A 580 -28.64 2.69 34.25
CA GLY A 580 -29.94 3.18 33.83
C GLY A 580 -31.05 2.13 33.95
N SER A 581 -30.78 0.87 33.60
CA SER A 581 -31.71 -0.25 33.81
C SER A 581 -31.97 -0.48 35.30
N LEU A 582 -30.94 -0.39 36.14
CA LEU A 582 -31.10 -0.49 37.60
C LEU A 582 -31.97 0.66 38.14
N ALA A 583 -31.73 1.89 37.70
CA ALA A 583 -32.53 3.05 38.07
C ALA A 583 -34.02 2.86 37.68
N LEU A 584 -34.28 2.34 36.47
CA LEU A 584 -35.63 2.01 36.02
C LEU A 584 -36.28 0.94 36.92
N CYS A 585 -35.55 -0.10 37.33
CA CYS A 585 -36.05 -1.12 38.25
C CYS A 585 -36.38 -0.53 39.63
N VAL A 586 -35.54 0.37 40.16
CA VAL A 586 -35.78 1.06 41.45
C VAL A 586 -37.04 1.94 41.38
N ALA A 587 -37.31 2.58 40.24
CA ALA A 587 -38.51 3.39 40.05
C ALA A 587 -39.79 2.55 39.86
N ALA A 588 -39.69 1.36 39.28
CA ALA A 588 -40.84 0.56 38.85
C ALA A 588 -41.27 -0.54 39.84
N VAL A 589 -40.36 -1.03 40.70
CA VAL A 589 -40.56 -2.24 41.51
C VAL A 589 -40.64 -1.90 43.00
N LYS A 590 -41.50 -2.61 43.75
CA LYS A 590 -41.61 -2.49 45.21
C LYS A 590 -40.30 -2.90 45.88
N ALA A 591 -39.94 -2.22 46.98
CA ALA A 591 -38.66 -2.35 47.68
C ALA A 591 -38.22 -3.80 47.99
N ASP A 592 -39.18 -4.69 48.30
CA ASP A 592 -38.91 -6.08 48.68
C ASP A 592 -38.38 -6.97 47.52
N ALA A 593 -38.55 -6.55 46.26
CA ALA A 593 -38.13 -7.33 45.09
C ALA A 593 -36.86 -6.77 44.41
N LEU A 594 -36.16 -5.82 45.04
CA LEU A 594 -34.95 -5.19 44.49
C LEU A 594 -33.66 -6.05 44.65
N GLY A 595 -33.74 -7.20 45.35
CA GLY A 595 -32.60 -8.10 45.64
C GLY A 595 -31.85 -8.54 44.40
N LEU A 596 -32.61 -9.24 43.56
CA LEU A 596 -32.14 -9.83 42.32
C LEU A 596 -31.61 -8.79 41.30
N PRO A 597 -32.25 -7.63 41.05
CA PRO A 597 -31.69 -6.65 40.13
C PRO A 597 -30.40 -5.98 40.63
N PHE A 598 -30.25 -5.72 41.93
CA PHE A 598 -28.98 -5.20 42.48
C PHE A 598 -27.86 -6.23 42.36
N GLU A 599 -28.13 -7.49 42.73
CA GLU A 599 -27.16 -8.58 42.60
C GLU A 599 -26.72 -8.77 41.14
N ALA A 600 -27.68 -8.80 40.20
CA ALA A 600 -27.40 -8.92 38.78
C ALA A 600 -26.57 -7.73 38.24
N ALA A 601 -26.89 -6.50 38.64
CA ALA A 601 -26.16 -5.30 38.22
C ALA A 601 -24.70 -5.31 38.73
N ILE A 602 -24.47 -5.71 39.98
CA ILE A 602 -23.13 -5.83 40.57
C ILE A 602 -22.32 -6.89 39.81
N TRP A 603 -22.87 -8.07 39.56
CA TRP A 603 -22.17 -9.12 38.81
C TRP A 603 -21.82 -8.68 37.39
N LEU A 604 -22.73 -7.99 36.70
CA LEU A 604 -22.47 -7.45 35.36
C LEU A 604 -21.36 -6.39 35.36
N LEU A 605 -21.35 -5.48 36.34
CA LEU A 605 -20.30 -4.46 36.49
C LEU A 605 -18.94 -5.08 36.84
N VAL A 606 -18.91 -6.08 37.73
CA VAL A 606 -17.69 -6.84 38.05
C VAL A 606 -17.17 -7.59 36.83
N LEU A 607 -18.04 -8.23 36.05
CA LEU A 607 -17.67 -8.90 34.80
C LEU A 607 -17.06 -7.92 33.80
N LEU A 608 -17.64 -6.72 33.66
CA LEU A 608 -17.07 -5.64 32.84
C LEU A 608 -15.70 -5.18 33.34
N ALA A 609 -15.52 -5.04 34.66
CA ALA A 609 -14.26 -4.61 35.26
C ALA A 609 -13.15 -5.67 35.04
N VAL A 610 -13.45 -6.94 35.28
CA VAL A 610 -12.55 -8.06 35.01
C VAL A 610 -12.20 -8.12 33.53
N SER A 611 -13.18 -7.93 32.63
CA SER A 611 -12.95 -7.89 31.18
C SER A 611 -12.02 -6.75 30.78
N MET A 612 -12.15 -5.57 31.39
CA MET A 612 -11.28 -4.42 31.15
C MET A 612 -9.85 -4.65 31.66
N VAL A 613 -9.68 -5.23 32.85
CA VAL A 613 -8.37 -5.61 33.40
C VAL A 613 -7.71 -6.67 32.52
N ALA A 614 -8.44 -7.72 32.15
CA ALA A 614 -7.96 -8.77 31.27
C ALA A 614 -7.55 -8.19 29.91
N ASN A 615 -8.31 -7.25 29.36
CA ASN A 615 -7.96 -6.53 28.14
C ASN A 615 -6.65 -5.73 28.30
N ASN A 616 -6.51 -4.94 29.36
CA ASN A 616 -5.31 -4.14 29.62
C ASN A 616 -4.06 -5.02 29.78
N VAL A 617 -4.16 -6.12 30.55
CA VAL A 617 -3.08 -7.10 30.72
C VAL A 617 -2.74 -7.77 29.40
N THR A 618 -3.76 -8.23 28.65
CA THR A 618 -3.57 -8.87 27.36
C THR A 618 -2.89 -7.93 26.37
N ASN A 619 -3.27 -6.65 26.36
CA ASN A 619 -2.66 -5.64 25.51
C ASN A 619 -1.23 -5.35 25.97
N ALA A 620 -0.96 -5.24 27.27
CA ALA A 620 0.39 -5.08 27.79
C ALA A 620 1.31 -6.27 27.45
N VAL A 621 0.79 -7.49 27.47
CA VAL A 621 1.53 -8.71 27.08
C VAL A 621 1.75 -8.74 25.57
N LYS A 622 0.70 -8.49 24.76
CA LYS A 622 0.81 -8.41 23.29
C LYS A 622 1.77 -7.31 22.85
N ARG A 623 1.79 -6.17 23.57
CA ARG A 623 2.74 -5.07 23.35
C ARG A 623 4.18 -5.57 23.43
N ARG A 624 4.50 -6.53 24.31
CA ARG A 624 5.87 -6.94 24.63
C ARG A 624 6.46 -8.02 23.71
N ILE A 625 5.64 -8.74 22.94
CA ILE A 625 6.05 -10.04 22.35
C ILE A 625 6.04 -10.04 20.81
N ARG A 626 5.37 -9.10 20.15
CA ARG A 626 5.08 -9.25 18.71
C ARG A 626 6.00 -8.43 17.82
N VAL A 627 6.90 -9.13 17.15
CA VAL A 627 7.44 -8.69 15.86
C VAL A 627 6.31 -8.76 14.80
N PRO A 628 6.19 -7.78 13.88
CA PRO A 628 5.15 -7.78 12.86
C PRO A 628 5.29 -8.99 11.93
N VAL A 629 4.19 -9.74 11.76
CA VAL A 629 4.04 -10.81 10.76
C VAL A 629 2.85 -10.45 9.89
N SER A 630 3.05 -9.47 9.01
CA SER A 630 2.03 -8.93 8.12
C SER A 630 2.25 -9.41 6.68
N THR A 631 1.26 -9.18 5.81
CA THR A 631 1.40 -9.40 4.36
C THR A 631 2.41 -8.45 3.70
N VAL A 632 2.78 -7.36 4.36
CA VAL A 632 3.84 -6.43 3.91
C VAL A 632 5.22 -7.00 4.16
N SER A 633 5.44 -7.67 5.30
CA SER A 633 6.74 -8.27 5.65
C SER A 633 7.17 -9.33 4.62
N PRO A 634 8.43 -9.31 4.13
CA PRO A 634 8.94 -10.34 3.23
C PRO A 634 8.92 -11.74 3.84
N ASN A 635 8.87 -12.80 3.01
CA ASN A 635 8.85 -14.18 3.49
C ASN A 635 10.15 -14.53 4.24
N TRP A 636 11.31 -14.11 3.72
CA TRP A 636 12.60 -14.28 4.38
C TRP A 636 12.60 -13.68 5.79
N LEU A 637 12.05 -12.47 5.97
CA LEU A 637 12.01 -11.81 7.27
C LEU A 637 11.10 -12.55 8.24
N VAL A 638 9.94 -13.01 7.77
CA VAL A 638 9.02 -13.80 8.60
C VAL A 638 9.65 -15.13 9.03
N ALA A 639 10.43 -15.78 8.15
CA ALA A 639 11.15 -17.00 8.49
C ALA A 639 12.17 -16.73 9.62
N GLU A 640 12.95 -15.65 9.54
CA GLU A 640 13.89 -15.24 10.59
C GLU A 640 13.21 -14.96 11.92
N ILE A 641 12.08 -14.25 11.89
CA ILE A 641 11.35 -13.86 13.10
C ILE A 641 10.73 -15.08 13.80
N THR A 642 10.24 -16.04 13.02
CA THR A 642 9.41 -17.12 13.54
C THR A 642 10.13 -18.46 13.65
N GLY A 643 11.31 -18.57 13.04
CA GLY A 643 12.10 -19.79 12.98
C GLY A 643 11.43 -20.89 12.14
N ARG A 644 10.37 -20.57 11.39
CA ARG A 644 9.63 -21.51 10.54
C ARG A 644 9.21 -20.85 9.24
N PRO A 645 9.50 -21.45 8.07
CA PRO A 645 8.96 -20.98 6.80
C PRO A 645 7.42 -21.18 6.76
N GLY A 646 6.73 -20.36 5.97
CA GLY A 646 5.31 -20.59 5.63
C GLY A 646 4.27 -20.23 6.70
N ARG A 647 4.61 -19.43 7.72
CA ARG A 647 3.61 -18.99 8.71
C ARG A 647 2.56 -18.09 8.05
N ARG A 648 1.28 -18.33 8.37
CA ARG A 648 0.17 -17.50 7.89
C ARG A 648 0.35 -16.03 8.31
N LYS A 649 0.56 -15.17 7.31
CA LYS A 649 0.63 -13.72 7.46
C LYS A 649 -0.75 -13.14 7.77
N ARG A 650 -0.78 -12.05 8.54
CA ARG A 650 -2.00 -11.31 8.82
C ARG A 650 -2.11 -10.13 7.86
N ASP A 651 -3.30 -9.90 7.33
CA ASP A 651 -3.57 -8.67 6.60
C ASP A 651 -3.60 -7.48 7.56
N CYS A 652 -3.16 -6.32 7.05
CA CYS A 652 -3.34 -5.05 7.75
C CYS A 652 -4.84 -4.74 7.89
N VAL A 653 -5.20 -3.94 8.89
CA VAL A 653 -6.60 -3.53 9.11
C VAL A 653 -7.11 -2.73 7.91
N VAL A 654 -6.26 -1.88 7.35
CA VAL A 654 -6.59 -1.05 6.19
C VAL A 654 -5.47 -1.10 5.17
N ASN A 655 -5.86 -1.11 3.89
CA ASN A 655 -4.97 -1.05 2.75
C ASN A 655 -5.31 0.19 1.90
N PHE A 656 -4.31 1.01 1.62
CA PHE A 656 -4.36 2.11 0.66
C PHE A 656 -3.40 1.79 -0.48
N SER A 657 -3.81 2.10 -1.72
CA SER A 657 -2.99 1.82 -2.90
C SER A 657 -3.18 2.90 -3.95
N THR A 658 -2.07 3.35 -4.53
CA THR A 658 -2.05 4.32 -5.63
C THR A 658 -2.32 3.66 -6.99
N LEU A 659 -2.25 2.33 -7.08
CA LEU A 659 -2.23 1.59 -8.35
C LEU A 659 -3.59 1.35 -9.02
N GLY A 660 -4.69 1.88 -8.48
CA GLY A 660 -6.05 1.63 -9.02
C GLY A 660 -6.56 0.18 -8.95
N ARG A 661 -5.69 -0.84 -8.94
CA ARG A 661 -5.99 -2.28 -8.97
C ARG A 661 -5.83 -2.92 -7.59
N ASP A 662 -6.71 -3.84 -7.22
CA ASP A 662 -6.52 -4.65 -6.01
C ASP A 662 -5.36 -5.62 -6.24
N ALA A 663 -4.46 -5.76 -5.26
CA ALA A 663 -3.26 -6.62 -5.35
C ALA A 663 -3.55 -8.15 -5.48
N ARG A 664 -4.77 -8.53 -5.85
CA ARG A 664 -5.24 -9.91 -6.08
C ARG A 664 -5.84 -10.13 -7.48
N GLU A 665 -5.92 -9.09 -8.31
CA GLU A 665 -6.17 -9.20 -9.76
C GLU A 665 -4.84 -9.08 -10.51
#